data_AF-A0A847V7G9-F1
#
_entry.id   AF-A0A847V7G9-F1
#
_cell.length_a   1.000
_cell.length_b   1.000
_cell.length_c   1.000
_cell.angle_alpha   90.00
_cell.angle_beta   90.00
_cell.angle_gamma   90.00
#
_symmetry.space_group_name_H-M   'P 1'
#
loop_
_entity.id
_entity.type
_entity.pdbx_description
1 polymer ?
#
loop_
_entity_poly.entity_id
_entity_poly.type
_entity_poly.pdbx_seq_one_letter_code
_entity_poly.pdbx_strand_id
1 'polypeptide(L)'
;MRCRWVVTIFVVFLIALIPVPTVADTGGTPGYGHVFPAPDPLDPIDVPDPFPASLPERIQTRLFPATAVPQPTFAPVNENRVCVAASDSVLTPPNGTQLYVCDGVDDEREINDAIVAARGGIVELLDGTFRCSDRITLQASTTLRGQGSANTTIQIKAKPGSTGYLPVSIGAPYVNVGGFTLRGNGFIMVTRSHVRVRDVHATSVDLDGNWCLAYGNGMFFVWVAPPVDVIDDVEFYACEAFNAHTHGFNMNQDYNDRVTRATTNIRFLDCRATGCGYGVAGDPGITDPTITSTNQSKSEWITGFDLHEWQDLVNCEVVNCVATDNWESGFHLEPGARYSNPPGPRTISKNIVFRNCISSNNGQRNTYADHFFMSGYYLSRDTHLQDCVSFNNRNCGYYVHGGANTSFEGCTDDGSTYGWKVCKASEEISIADCTCANNLRWALWLAFSRGIDVTGFRHTGVTSDRGFQSILGWYKNESAYQLPVTDSSFEITAVGNGMPIINEEGERNTYVLNREGTPTGDSVVAGFSATPFSGEAPLTVRFNDLSENATLRWWDLGDGNTSSERDPVHVYGAPGNYTIRLIAADNLRHDVVTRTDCISVEGPVTASFSATPTLVPVGAPVRFASTSGGNPHDLSWEFGDGGTSIEREPVHVYSTAGTFDVSLMASNTRYSDTRILPGLVKVFDVVTPSFTVDRTEGPAPLEVAFTDTSTGEPEHWLWDFGDGNTSVTQHPVHAYECPGNYTVTLTAGNAFFTNSTTLAEGVIVTAQAPSVTAVPGAESSPVRLGTDGLYDDVNGNGRSDFADVVLFFNQMAWIAENEPLEAFDFNGNGRIDFADVVSLFNRT
;
A
#
# COMPACT_ATOMS: atom_id res chain seq x y z
N MET A 1 -23.16 55.47 26.43
CA MET A 1 -22.76 56.88 26.15
C MET A 1 -22.62 57.07 24.63
N ARG A 2 -22.47 58.32 24.18
CA ARG A 2 -22.42 58.78 22.76
C ARG A 2 -21.34 58.09 21.89
N CYS A 3 -21.73 57.73 20.64
CA CYS A 3 -21.18 58.14 19.32
C CYS A 3 -19.65 57.97 19.02
N ARG A 4 -19.13 57.78 17.79
CA ARG A 4 -19.51 58.00 16.35
C ARG A 4 -18.68 56.99 15.48
N TRP A 5 -18.50 56.93 14.15
CA TRP A 5 -18.80 57.57 12.82
C TRP A 5 -18.62 56.41 11.77
N VAL A 6 -19.13 56.29 10.52
CA VAL A 6 -19.95 57.08 9.56
C VAL A 6 -19.24 58.25 8.84
N VAL A 7 -18.99 58.27 7.51
CA VAL A 7 -19.26 57.27 6.44
C VAL A 7 -18.38 57.40 5.16
N THR A 8 -18.23 56.26 4.46
CA THR A 8 -17.96 55.84 3.06
C THR A 8 -18.23 56.79 1.84
N ILE A 9 -17.68 56.45 0.63
CA ILE A 9 -18.18 56.63 -0.78
C ILE A 9 -17.36 57.46 -1.83
N PHE A 10 -16.82 56.76 -2.87
CA PHE A 10 -16.64 57.06 -4.34
C PHE A 10 -15.97 58.39 -4.83
N VAL A 11 -15.56 58.64 -6.10
CA VAL A 11 -15.86 58.09 -7.47
C VAL A 11 -14.56 58.01 -8.34
N VAL A 12 -14.18 56.87 -8.96
CA VAL A 12 -14.18 56.48 -10.43
C VAL A 12 -13.83 57.61 -11.45
N PHE A 13 -13.05 57.52 -12.54
CA PHE A 13 -12.84 56.57 -13.67
C PHE A 13 -11.37 56.69 -14.25
N LEU A 14 -10.88 56.16 -15.41
CA LEU A 14 -11.47 55.62 -16.68
C LEU A 14 -10.51 54.65 -17.45
N ILE A 15 -10.98 53.47 -17.87
CA ILE A 15 -10.52 52.61 -19.03
C ILE A 15 -9.06 52.02 -18.98
N ALA A 16 -8.76 50.77 -19.41
CA ALA A 16 -9.42 49.86 -20.37
C ALA A 16 -9.36 48.34 -20.02
N LEU A 17 -10.37 47.60 -20.51
CA LEU A 17 -10.40 46.17 -20.94
C LEU A 17 -10.03 45.00 -19.98
N ILE A 18 -10.87 43.94 -20.02
CA ILE A 18 -10.74 42.62 -19.36
C ILE A 18 -11.37 41.55 -20.30
N PRO A 19 -10.93 40.27 -20.30
CA PRO A 19 -11.46 39.21 -19.40
C PRO A 19 -10.34 38.44 -18.67
N VAL A 20 -10.43 38.02 -17.40
CA VAL A 20 -11.33 37.00 -16.77
C VAL A 20 -11.04 35.57 -17.25
N PRO A 21 -10.71 34.59 -16.36
CA PRO A 21 -10.19 34.68 -14.98
C PRO A 21 -8.84 33.92 -14.80
N THR A 22 -8.28 33.96 -13.59
CA THR A 22 -7.38 32.89 -13.14
C THR A 22 -8.18 31.60 -12.95
N VAL A 23 -7.93 30.58 -13.77
CA VAL A 23 -8.36 29.21 -13.46
C VAL A 23 -7.54 28.75 -12.26
N ALA A 24 -8.23 28.33 -11.19
CA ALA A 24 -7.56 27.61 -10.10
C ALA A 24 -7.13 26.24 -10.64
N ASP A 25 -5.87 25.87 -10.42
CA ASP A 25 -5.39 24.56 -10.86
C ASP A 25 -6.06 23.46 -10.02
N THR A 26 -7.03 22.79 -10.63
CA THR A 26 -7.76 21.65 -10.06
C THR A 26 -7.56 20.41 -10.94
N GLY A 27 -6.32 20.19 -11.41
CA GLY A 27 -5.88 18.97 -12.07
C GLY A 27 -4.70 18.34 -11.33
N GLY A 28 -4.98 17.51 -10.31
CA GLY A 28 -3.96 16.98 -9.42
C GLY A 28 -2.96 16.03 -10.09
N THR A 29 -1.82 16.55 -10.52
CA THR A 29 -0.59 15.78 -10.76
C THR A 29 0.31 15.87 -9.51
N PRO A 30 0.66 14.75 -8.86
CA PRO A 30 1.49 14.80 -7.66
C PRO A 30 2.96 15.08 -7.99
N GLY A 31 3.65 15.88 -7.17
CA GLY A 31 5.10 15.74 -6.98
C GLY A 31 6.06 16.73 -7.68
N TYR A 32 5.65 17.91 -8.14
CA TYR A 32 6.61 18.91 -8.67
C TYR A 32 7.21 19.85 -7.60
N GLY A 33 7.52 19.31 -6.42
CA GLY A 33 8.03 20.03 -5.25
C GLY A 33 9.41 19.62 -4.74
N HIS A 34 10.12 18.71 -5.43
CA HIS A 34 11.33 18.09 -4.90
C HIS A 34 12.62 18.78 -5.39
N VAL A 35 13.36 19.34 -4.44
CA VAL A 35 14.82 19.47 -4.53
C VAL A 35 15.37 18.11 -4.15
N PHE A 36 16.24 17.51 -4.96
CA PHE A 36 16.93 16.27 -4.58
C PHE A 36 17.67 16.47 -3.24
N PRO A 37 17.72 15.48 -2.35
CA PRO A 37 18.63 15.53 -1.22
C PRO A 37 20.05 15.69 -1.75
N ALA A 38 20.86 16.49 -1.06
CA ALA A 38 22.29 16.49 -1.32
C ALA A 38 22.82 15.06 -1.03
N PRO A 39 23.68 14.50 -1.89
CA PRO A 39 24.50 13.34 -1.52
C PRO A 39 25.19 13.62 -0.18
N ASP A 40 25.38 12.59 0.64
CA ASP A 40 26.01 12.73 1.95
C ASP A 40 27.33 13.51 1.83
N PRO A 41 27.49 14.68 2.47
CA PRO A 41 28.75 15.43 2.44
C PRO A 41 29.92 14.70 3.13
N LEU A 42 29.67 13.51 3.69
CA LEU A 42 30.67 12.56 4.19
C LEU A 42 31.02 11.44 3.20
N ASP A 43 30.31 11.28 2.06
CA ASP A 43 30.69 10.33 0.99
C ASP A 43 31.98 10.84 0.33
N PRO A 44 33.13 10.18 0.55
CA PRO A 44 34.41 10.66 0.04
C PRO A 44 34.40 10.64 -1.49
N ILE A 45 35.24 11.49 -2.08
CA ILE A 45 35.49 11.52 -3.52
C ILE A 45 36.30 10.26 -3.90
N ASP A 46 35.65 9.10 -3.88
CA ASP A 46 36.20 7.79 -4.19
C ASP A 46 36.32 7.65 -5.72
N VAL A 47 37.42 8.18 -6.25
CA VAL A 47 37.92 7.84 -7.58
C VAL A 47 38.09 6.32 -7.62
N PRO A 48 37.54 5.61 -8.63
CA PRO A 48 37.74 4.19 -8.82
C PRO A 48 39.21 3.77 -8.67
N ASP A 49 39.50 2.92 -7.67
CA ASP A 49 40.73 2.13 -7.70
C ASP A 49 40.77 1.34 -9.02
N PRO A 50 41.89 1.39 -9.79
CA PRO A 50 41.96 0.78 -11.11
C PRO A 50 41.82 -0.74 -11.01
N PHE A 51 41.36 -1.36 -12.11
CA PHE A 51 41.16 -2.82 -12.17
C PHE A 51 42.42 -3.59 -11.69
N PRO A 52 42.26 -4.64 -10.87
CA PRO A 52 43.39 -5.52 -10.56
C PRO A 52 43.93 -6.12 -11.85
N ALA A 53 45.24 -5.99 -12.07
CA ALA A 53 45.89 -6.27 -13.36
C ALA A 53 45.76 -7.73 -13.84
N SER A 54 45.31 -8.63 -12.97
CA SER A 54 44.86 -9.99 -13.28
C SER A 54 43.61 -10.32 -12.47
N LEU A 55 42.68 -11.07 -13.07
CA LEU A 55 41.64 -11.75 -12.30
C LEU A 55 42.27 -12.70 -11.25
N PRO A 56 41.63 -12.92 -10.10
CA PRO A 56 41.99 -14.01 -9.19
C PRO A 56 42.02 -15.36 -9.94
N GLU A 57 43.05 -16.18 -9.68
CA GLU A 57 43.33 -17.44 -10.39
C GLU A 57 42.17 -18.48 -10.33
N ARG A 58 41.23 -18.28 -9.39
CA ARG A 58 39.97 -19.04 -9.24
C ARG A 58 38.92 -18.77 -10.32
N ILE A 59 39.03 -17.67 -11.09
CA ILE A 59 37.99 -17.21 -12.02
C ILE A 59 38.34 -17.61 -13.46
N GLN A 60 37.52 -18.49 -14.05
CA GLN A 60 37.60 -18.83 -15.48
C GLN A 60 36.58 -18.04 -16.27
N THR A 61 37.00 -17.36 -17.34
CA THR A 61 36.10 -16.61 -18.24
C THR A 61 35.65 -17.48 -19.42
N ARG A 62 34.36 -17.79 -19.52
CA ARG A 62 33.77 -18.55 -20.64
C ARG A 62 33.07 -17.60 -21.62
N LEU A 63 33.62 -17.42 -22.83
CA LEU A 63 32.92 -16.65 -23.86
C LEU A 63 31.57 -17.31 -24.19
N PHE A 64 30.47 -16.60 -23.88
CA PHE A 64 29.13 -16.98 -24.32
C PHE A 64 28.92 -16.60 -25.79
N PRO A 65 28.17 -17.39 -26.57
CA PRO A 65 27.70 -16.94 -27.88
C PRO A 65 26.71 -15.78 -27.67
N ALA A 66 26.76 -14.76 -28.52
CA ALA A 66 25.88 -13.59 -28.46
C ALA A 66 24.44 -13.91 -28.95
N THR A 67 23.85 -14.98 -28.43
CA THR A 67 22.52 -15.49 -28.81
C THR A 67 21.73 -15.93 -27.58
N ALA A 68 20.44 -15.63 -27.57
CA ALA A 68 19.47 -16.03 -26.55
C ALA A 68 19.21 -17.56 -26.49
N VAL A 69 20.08 -18.39 -27.07
CA VAL A 69 19.93 -19.85 -27.05
C VAL A 69 20.29 -20.36 -25.64
N PRO A 70 19.37 -21.02 -24.91
CA PRO A 70 19.69 -21.60 -23.61
C PRO A 70 20.69 -22.75 -23.75
N GLN A 71 21.47 -22.98 -22.71
CA GLN A 71 22.40 -24.13 -22.63
C GLN A 71 21.64 -25.47 -22.73
N PRO A 72 22.33 -26.61 -22.96
CA PRO A 72 21.76 -27.90 -22.59
C PRO A 72 21.51 -27.98 -21.08
N THR A 73 20.46 -28.72 -20.69
CA THR A 73 20.30 -29.23 -19.32
C THR A 73 21.36 -30.28 -19.02
N PHE A 74 21.77 -30.41 -17.75
CA PHE A 74 22.66 -31.48 -17.34
C PHE A 74 21.98 -32.84 -17.50
N ALA A 75 22.70 -33.86 -17.99
CA ALA A 75 22.18 -35.21 -18.03
C ALA A 75 22.09 -35.77 -16.60
N PRO A 76 21.01 -36.48 -16.22
CA PRO A 76 20.93 -37.16 -14.95
C PRO A 76 21.98 -38.28 -14.86
N VAL A 77 22.43 -38.61 -13.65
CA VAL A 77 23.46 -39.64 -13.41
C VAL A 77 22.91 -41.05 -13.64
N ASN A 78 21.58 -41.21 -13.68
CA ASN A 78 20.92 -42.48 -13.95
C ASN A 78 19.51 -42.27 -14.55
N GLU A 79 18.89 -43.35 -15.04
CA GLU A 79 17.57 -43.35 -15.67
C GLU A 79 16.38 -43.50 -14.68
N ASN A 80 16.61 -43.48 -13.36
CA ASN A 80 15.52 -43.57 -12.39
C ASN A 80 14.62 -42.33 -12.51
N ARG A 81 13.36 -42.55 -12.93
CA ARG A 81 12.29 -41.56 -12.90
C ARG A 81 11.39 -41.87 -11.71
N VAL A 82 11.14 -40.87 -10.88
CA VAL A 82 10.22 -40.93 -9.74
C VAL A 82 9.19 -39.82 -9.94
N CYS A 83 7.91 -40.16 -9.84
CA CYS A 83 6.82 -39.19 -9.93
C CYS A 83 6.31 -38.83 -8.53
N VAL A 84 5.82 -37.60 -8.39
CA VAL A 84 5.07 -37.14 -7.22
C VAL A 84 3.76 -36.56 -7.71
N ALA A 85 2.63 -37.10 -7.24
CA ALA A 85 1.30 -36.58 -7.54
C ALA A 85 0.82 -35.69 -6.37
N ALA A 86 0.34 -34.48 -6.68
CA ALA A 86 -0.40 -33.67 -5.71
C ALA A 86 -1.74 -34.34 -5.36
N SER A 87 -2.32 -33.99 -4.21
CA SER A 87 -3.61 -34.55 -3.75
C SER A 87 -4.80 -34.23 -4.67
N ASP A 88 -4.65 -33.24 -5.56
CA ASP A 88 -5.61 -32.77 -6.57
C ASP A 88 -5.16 -33.08 -8.04
N SER A 89 -4.06 -33.81 -8.22
CA SER A 89 -3.54 -34.24 -9.54
C SER A 89 -4.51 -35.18 -10.26
N VAL A 90 -4.75 -34.95 -11.56
CA VAL A 90 -5.53 -35.87 -12.42
C VAL A 90 -4.67 -36.70 -13.38
N LEU A 91 -3.36 -36.46 -13.45
CA LEU A 91 -2.44 -37.27 -14.23
C LEU A 91 -2.01 -38.56 -13.50
N THR A 92 -1.92 -39.65 -14.24
CA THR A 92 -1.30 -40.91 -13.77
C THR A 92 0.10 -41.05 -14.36
N PRO A 93 1.12 -41.47 -13.59
CA PRO A 93 2.47 -41.67 -14.12
C PRO A 93 2.53 -42.85 -15.10
N PRO A 94 3.57 -42.94 -15.95
CA PRO A 94 3.76 -44.08 -16.85
C PRO A 94 3.86 -45.40 -16.07
N ASN A 95 3.23 -46.46 -16.60
CA ASN A 95 3.12 -47.74 -15.91
C ASN A 95 4.48 -48.33 -15.52
N GLY A 96 4.67 -48.64 -14.23
CA GLY A 96 5.93 -49.12 -13.65
C GLY A 96 6.87 -48.04 -13.11
N THR A 97 6.54 -46.75 -13.25
CA THR A 97 7.28 -45.65 -12.59
C THR A 97 7.02 -45.65 -11.09
N GLN A 98 8.04 -45.35 -10.27
CA GLN A 98 7.82 -45.15 -8.83
C GLN A 98 7.01 -43.88 -8.59
N LEU A 99 5.97 -43.96 -7.75
CA LEU A 99 5.07 -42.85 -7.44
C LEU A 99 5.03 -42.59 -5.93
N TYR A 100 5.13 -41.31 -5.57
CA TYR A 100 4.72 -40.76 -4.29
C TYR A 100 3.40 -40.01 -4.49
N VAL A 101 2.50 -40.05 -3.50
CA VAL A 101 1.20 -39.37 -3.55
C VAL A 101 1.08 -38.52 -2.30
N CYS A 102 0.99 -37.21 -2.50
CA CYS A 102 0.81 -36.20 -1.46
C CYS A 102 -0.60 -36.26 -0.86
N ASP A 103 -0.75 -35.90 0.42
CA ASP A 103 -2.05 -35.77 1.07
C ASP A 103 -2.58 -34.32 1.10
N GLY A 104 -1.75 -33.34 0.71
CA GLY A 104 -2.07 -31.93 0.67
C GLY A 104 -1.61 -31.16 1.91
N VAL A 105 -0.75 -31.75 2.77
CA VAL A 105 -0.19 -31.14 3.98
C VAL A 105 1.27 -31.54 4.17
N ASP A 106 2.18 -30.57 4.17
CA ASP A 106 3.64 -30.79 4.27
C ASP A 106 4.21 -31.62 3.09
N ASP A 107 3.64 -31.41 1.90
CA ASP A 107 3.97 -32.14 0.66
C ASP A 107 5.46 -32.05 0.25
N GLU A 108 6.26 -31.18 0.87
CA GLU A 108 7.71 -31.18 0.69
C GLU A 108 8.37 -32.50 1.10
N ARG A 109 7.74 -33.29 1.97
CA ARG A 109 8.25 -34.57 2.46
C ARG A 109 8.31 -35.59 1.33
N GLU A 110 7.20 -35.79 0.63
CA GLU A 110 7.08 -36.70 -0.50
C GLU A 110 8.00 -36.26 -1.66
N ILE A 111 8.15 -34.95 -1.87
CA ILE A 111 9.09 -34.41 -2.86
C ILE A 111 10.55 -34.70 -2.45
N ASN A 112 10.92 -34.48 -1.19
CA ASN A 112 12.26 -34.76 -0.68
C ASN A 112 12.59 -36.26 -0.70
N ASP A 113 11.65 -37.13 -0.31
CA ASP A 113 11.82 -38.59 -0.39
C ASP A 113 11.92 -39.07 -1.84
N ALA A 114 11.18 -38.47 -2.78
CA ALA A 114 11.32 -38.75 -4.21
C ALA A 114 12.69 -38.34 -4.76
N ILE A 115 13.27 -37.22 -4.30
CA ILE A 115 14.64 -36.79 -4.62
C ILE A 115 15.66 -37.82 -4.10
N VAL A 116 15.51 -38.30 -2.87
CA VAL A 116 16.34 -39.37 -2.30
C VAL A 116 16.20 -40.67 -3.12
N ALA A 117 14.99 -41.03 -3.54
CA ALA A 117 14.72 -42.24 -4.32
C ALA A 117 15.31 -42.19 -5.74
N ALA A 118 15.30 -41.03 -6.39
CA ALA A 118 15.87 -40.83 -7.73
C ALA A 118 17.41 -40.92 -7.75
N ARG A 119 18.09 -40.53 -6.66
CA ARG A 119 19.57 -40.63 -6.49
C ARG A 119 20.34 -39.91 -7.60
N GLY A 120 19.99 -38.66 -7.92
CA GLY A 120 20.54 -37.94 -9.08
C GLY A 120 19.92 -38.38 -10.43
N GLY A 121 18.67 -38.86 -10.37
CA GLY A 121 17.82 -39.16 -11.53
C GLY A 121 16.83 -38.01 -11.82
N ILE A 122 15.65 -38.36 -12.31
CA ILE A 122 14.56 -37.42 -12.60
C ILE A 122 13.46 -37.55 -11.54
N VAL A 123 13.14 -36.46 -10.86
CA VAL A 123 11.91 -36.29 -10.07
C VAL A 123 10.93 -35.47 -10.90
N GLU A 124 9.71 -35.99 -11.03
CA GLU A 124 8.67 -35.39 -11.84
C GLU A 124 7.42 -35.14 -11.02
N LEU A 125 7.19 -33.87 -10.70
CA LEU A 125 5.92 -33.40 -10.17
C LEU A 125 4.88 -33.49 -11.29
N LEU A 126 3.71 -34.02 -10.96
CA LEU A 126 2.57 -34.02 -11.87
C LEU A 126 1.84 -32.68 -11.80
N ASP A 127 0.65 -32.61 -12.40
CA ASP A 127 -0.25 -31.47 -12.29
C ASP A 127 -0.79 -31.28 -10.85
N GLY A 128 -1.37 -30.12 -10.58
CA GLY A 128 -2.02 -29.81 -9.30
C GLY A 128 -1.16 -29.00 -8.33
N THR A 129 -1.54 -29.05 -7.05
CA THR A 129 -1.11 -28.13 -6.00
C THR A 129 -0.40 -28.85 -4.87
N PHE A 130 0.93 -28.74 -4.85
CA PHE A 130 1.78 -29.19 -3.74
C PHE A 130 1.74 -28.14 -2.62
N ARG A 131 1.26 -28.52 -1.44
CA ARG A 131 1.04 -27.67 -0.26
C ARG A 131 2.14 -27.92 0.79
N CYS A 132 3.27 -27.29 0.56
CA CYS A 132 4.44 -27.37 1.43
C CYS A 132 4.39 -26.35 2.57
N SER A 133 5.12 -26.62 3.65
CA SER A 133 5.42 -25.65 4.72
C SER A 133 6.86 -25.70 5.26
N ASP A 134 7.70 -26.61 4.73
CA ASP A 134 9.15 -26.62 4.92
C ASP A 134 9.90 -26.68 3.56
N ARG A 135 11.22 -26.87 3.58
CA ARG A 135 12.13 -26.72 2.43
C ARG A 135 12.18 -27.96 1.53
N ILE A 136 12.16 -27.73 0.22
CA ILE A 136 12.55 -28.74 -0.78
C ILE A 136 14.07 -28.65 -0.96
N THR A 137 14.81 -29.76 -0.82
CA THR A 137 16.28 -29.77 -0.82
C THR A 137 16.84 -30.65 -1.94
N LEU A 138 17.43 -30.02 -2.96
CA LEU A 138 17.91 -30.73 -4.16
C LEU A 138 19.30 -31.35 -3.94
N GLN A 139 19.46 -32.61 -4.37
CA GLN A 139 20.73 -33.34 -4.30
C GLN A 139 21.53 -33.20 -5.61
N ALA A 140 22.81 -33.60 -5.59
CA ALA A 140 23.68 -33.51 -6.77
C ALA A 140 23.09 -34.26 -7.97
N SER A 141 23.19 -33.65 -9.15
CA SER A 141 22.65 -34.19 -10.41
C SER A 141 21.13 -34.43 -10.44
N THR A 142 20.36 -33.86 -9.50
CA THR A 142 18.89 -33.96 -9.50
C THR A 142 18.30 -33.17 -10.66
N THR A 143 17.37 -33.77 -11.39
CA THR A 143 16.43 -33.05 -12.25
C THR A 143 15.06 -33.05 -11.60
N LEU A 144 14.62 -31.92 -11.04
CA LEU A 144 13.25 -31.74 -10.53
C LEU A 144 12.44 -30.96 -11.55
N ARG A 145 11.35 -31.54 -12.09
CA ARG A 145 10.49 -30.86 -13.06
C ARG A 145 9.00 -31.02 -12.78
N GLY A 146 8.20 -30.00 -13.05
CA GLY A 146 6.75 -30.10 -13.15
C GLY A 146 6.25 -30.27 -14.59
N GLN A 147 4.94 -30.12 -14.78
CA GLN A 147 4.23 -30.23 -16.06
C GLN A 147 4.08 -28.88 -16.79
N GLY A 148 4.90 -27.90 -16.41
CA GLY A 148 4.84 -26.52 -16.88
C GLY A 148 4.28 -25.58 -15.81
N SER A 149 4.73 -24.33 -15.80
CA SER A 149 4.33 -23.31 -14.83
C SER A 149 2.82 -23.17 -14.62
N ALA A 150 2.03 -23.25 -15.69
CA ALA A 150 0.57 -23.18 -15.65
C ALA A 150 -0.13 -24.43 -15.05
N ASN A 151 0.55 -25.58 -14.96
CA ASN A 151 -0.07 -26.88 -14.62
C ASN A 151 0.36 -27.41 -13.24
N THR A 152 1.58 -27.10 -12.80
CA THR A 152 2.15 -27.54 -11.52
C THR A 152 2.36 -26.33 -10.61
N THR A 153 1.70 -26.29 -9.45
CA THR A 153 1.89 -25.25 -8.43
C THR A 153 2.53 -25.82 -7.17
N ILE A 154 3.61 -25.21 -6.71
CA ILE A 154 4.18 -25.42 -5.38
C ILE A 154 3.83 -24.20 -4.53
N GLN A 155 2.90 -24.34 -3.59
CA GLN A 155 2.64 -23.34 -2.56
C GLN A 155 3.45 -23.68 -1.32
N ILE A 156 4.31 -22.77 -0.87
CA ILE A 156 5.04 -22.90 0.39
C ILE A 156 4.48 -21.87 1.38
N LYS A 157 3.77 -22.31 2.43
CA LYS A 157 3.11 -21.42 3.40
C LYS A 157 3.65 -21.68 4.81
N ALA A 158 4.24 -20.66 5.41
CA ALA A 158 4.95 -20.77 6.69
C ALA A 158 4.01 -21.13 7.85
N LYS A 159 4.35 -22.18 8.61
CA LYS A 159 3.67 -22.53 9.86
C LYS A 159 3.74 -21.36 10.87
N PRO A 160 2.67 -21.11 11.67
CA PRO A 160 2.66 -20.05 12.67
C PRO A 160 3.88 -20.11 13.61
N GLY A 161 4.63 -19.01 13.70
CA GLY A 161 5.86 -18.91 14.50
C GLY A 161 7.13 -19.43 13.83
N SER A 162 7.09 -19.90 12.59
CA SER A 162 8.30 -20.22 11.81
C SER A 162 8.88 -18.97 11.11
N THR A 163 10.11 -19.06 10.63
CA THR A 163 10.89 -17.89 10.15
C THR A 163 10.65 -17.52 8.69
N GLY A 164 9.71 -18.16 7.98
CA GLY A 164 9.39 -17.89 6.56
C GLY A 164 10.53 -18.09 5.55
N TYR A 165 11.75 -18.43 5.98
CA TYR A 165 12.88 -18.75 5.11
C TYR A 165 12.78 -20.20 4.62
N LEU A 166 11.95 -20.41 3.58
CA LEU A 166 11.52 -21.72 3.09
C LEU A 166 11.87 -21.92 1.59
N PRO A 167 13.17 -21.94 1.22
CA PRO A 167 13.58 -22.08 -0.17
C PRO A 167 13.35 -23.48 -0.76
N VAL A 168 13.21 -23.52 -2.09
CA VAL A 168 13.69 -24.64 -2.92
C VAL A 168 15.22 -24.51 -2.99
N SER A 169 15.89 -25.29 -2.14
CA SER A 169 17.31 -25.17 -1.84
C SER A 169 18.18 -25.98 -2.79
N ILE A 170 18.96 -25.28 -3.62
CA ILE A 170 19.93 -25.87 -4.55
C ILE A 170 21.30 -25.86 -3.87
N GLY A 171 21.46 -26.83 -2.95
CA GLY A 171 22.66 -27.05 -2.14
C GLY A 171 23.74 -27.92 -2.80
N ALA A 172 23.51 -28.37 -4.04
CA ALA A 172 24.35 -29.33 -4.76
C ALA A 172 24.48 -28.98 -6.26
N PRO A 173 25.55 -29.42 -6.95
CA PRO A 173 25.82 -29.09 -8.35
C PRO A 173 25.15 -30.04 -9.36
N TYR A 174 25.19 -29.65 -10.63
CA TYR A 174 24.61 -30.33 -11.82
C TYR A 174 23.09 -30.45 -11.78
N VAL A 175 22.42 -29.50 -11.11
CA VAL A 175 20.98 -29.55 -10.87
C VAL A 175 20.20 -28.85 -11.99
N ASN A 176 19.13 -29.50 -12.44
CA ASN A 176 18.09 -28.86 -13.24
C ASN A 176 16.82 -28.73 -12.38
N VAL A 177 16.20 -27.54 -12.37
CA VAL A 177 14.89 -27.31 -11.74
C VAL A 177 13.98 -26.56 -12.70
N GLY A 178 12.68 -26.89 -12.76
CA GLY A 178 11.78 -26.12 -13.60
C GLY A 178 10.35 -26.63 -13.81
N GLY A 179 9.58 -25.89 -14.60
CA GLY A 179 8.24 -26.27 -15.07
C GLY A 179 7.17 -26.21 -14.00
N PHE A 180 7.18 -25.20 -13.12
CA PHE A 180 6.19 -25.02 -12.06
C PHE A 180 6.06 -23.55 -11.60
N THR A 181 4.89 -23.19 -11.08
CA THR A 181 4.68 -21.93 -10.35
C THR A 181 5.03 -22.12 -8.86
N LEU A 182 5.82 -21.22 -8.29
CA LEU A 182 6.22 -21.20 -6.87
C LEU A 182 5.53 -20.03 -6.14
N ARG A 183 4.88 -20.29 -5.02
CA ARG A 183 3.98 -19.31 -4.35
C ARG A 183 4.20 -19.19 -2.85
N GLY A 184 3.86 -18.01 -2.32
CA GLY A 184 3.79 -17.74 -0.88
C GLY A 184 5.15 -17.34 -0.30
N ASN A 185 5.60 -18.04 0.74
CA ASN A 185 6.91 -17.80 1.38
C ASN A 185 8.09 -18.43 0.59
N GLY A 186 7.82 -19.20 -0.45
CA GLY A 186 8.82 -19.99 -1.19
C GLY A 186 9.61 -19.18 -2.22
N PHE A 187 10.91 -19.47 -2.34
CA PHE A 187 11.82 -18.87 -3.32
C PHE A 187 12.86 -19.89 -3.82
N ILE A 188 13.46 -19.66 -4.99
CA ILE A 188 14.58 -20.48 -5.50
C ILE A 188 15.88 -19.96 -4.89
N MET A 189 16.70 -20.86 -4.32
CA MET A 189 17.97 -20.50 -3.67
C MET A 189 19.15 -21.29 -4.24
N VAL A 190 20.04 -20.62 -4.97
CA VAL A 190 21.23 -21.21 -5.60
C VAL A 190 22.46 -20.97 -4.74
N THR A 191 23.13 -22.05 -4.31
CA THR A 191 24.37 -21.96 -3.50
C THR A 191 25.56 -22.75 -4.08
N ARG A 192 25.42 -23.28 -5.31
CA ARG A 192 26.43 -24.11 -5.99
C ARG A 192 26.47 -23.85 -7.49
N SER A 193 27.61 -24.16 -8.08
CA SER A 193 27.85 -24.14 -9.52
C SER A 193 27.06 -25.22 -10.28
N HIS A 194 26.97 -25.07 -11.61
CA HIS A 194 26.32 -25.98 -12.54
C HIS A 194 24.82 -26.14 -12.23
N VAL A 195 24.04 -25.08 -12.49
CA VAL A 195 22.59 -25.06 -12.23
C VAL A 195 21.82 -24.55 -13.45
N ARG A 196 20.66 -25.15 -13.75
CA ARG A 196 19.68 -24.66 -14.72
C ARG A 196 18.32 -24.48 -14.04
N VAL A 197 17.74 -23.29 -14.15
CA VAL A 197 16.39 -22.94 -13.66
C VAL A 197 15.55 -22.56 -14.89
N ARG A 198 14.40 -23.21 -15.11
CA ARG A 198 13.61 -23.04 -16.36
C ARG A 198 12.11 -23.07 -16.14
N ASP A 199 11.34 -22.19 -16.81
CA ASP A 199 9.87 -22.19 -16.69
C ASP A 199 9.43 -22.23 -15.21
N VAL A 200 10.00 -21.31 -14.43
CA VAL A 200 9.63 -21.09 -13.03
C VAL A 200 9.02 -19.70 -12.92
N HIS A 201 7.76 -19.64 -12.52
CA HIS A 201 7.05 -18.39 -12.23
C HIS A 201 6.91 -18.28 -10.72
N ALA A 202 7.44 -17.22 -10.12
CA ALA A 202 7.59 -17.09 -8.67
C ALA A 202 6.92 -15.82 -8.14
N THR A 203 6.06 -15.97 -7.14
CA THR A 203 5.31 -14.86 -6.53
C THR A 203 5.20 -15.00 -5.01
N SER A 204 5.17 -13.87 -4.31
CA SER A 204 4.91 -13.82 -2.86
C SER A 204 3.41 -13.91 -2.52
N VAL A 205 2.53 -14.04 -3.52
CA VAL A 205 1.07 -14.15 -3.34
C VAL A 205 0.62 -15.60 -3.33
N ASP A 206 0.00 -16.03 -2.23
CA ASP A 206 -0.56 -17.37 -2.08
C ASP A 206 -1.88 -17.58 -2.88
N LEU A 207 -2.40 -18.79 -2.86
CA LEU A 207 -3.63 -19.17 -3.58
C LEU A 207 -4.91 -18.57 -2.98
N ASP A 208 -4.85 -18.12 -1.72
CA ASP A 208 -5.94 -17.41 -1.05
C ASP A 208 -5.91 -15.91 -1.41
N GLY A 209 -4.95 -15.46 -2.23
CA GLY A 209 -4.72 -14.06 -2.59
C GLY A 209 -3.95 -13.25 -1.54
N ASN A 210 -3.44 -13.89 -0.49
CA ASN A 210 -2.75 -13.22 0.60
C ASN A 210 -1.25 -13.08 0.31
N TRP A 211 -0.70 -11.99 0.83
CA TRP A 211 0.73 -11.71 0.76
C TRP A 211 1.50 -12.44 1.85
N CYS A 212 2.51 -13.19 1.42
CA CYS A 212 3.40 -13.93 2.29
C CYS A 212 4.78 -13.26 2.32
N LEU A 213 5.33 -13.12 3.53
CA LEU A 213 6.68 -12.61 3.70
C LEU A 213 7.69 -13.67 3.21
N ALA A 214 8.16 -13.57 1.98
CA ALA A 214 9.36 -14.28 1.55
C ALA A 214 10.58 -13.66 2.26
N TYR A 215 11.39 -14.49 2.95
CA TYR A 215 12.58 -14.06 3.70
C TYR A 215 13.90 -14.28 2.94
N GLY A 216 13.85 -14.65 1.67
CA GLY A 216 15.01 -14.60 0.76
C GLY A 216 15.15 -13.21 0.14
N ASN A 217 16.38 -12.77 -0.12
CA ASN A 217 16.63 -11.44 -0.71
C ASN A 217 16.05 -11.30 -2.13
N GLY A 218 15.70 -12.39 -2.80
CA GLY A 218 14.80 -12.35 -3.95
C GLY A 218 14.05 -13.66 -4.17
N MET A 219 13.08 -13.66 -5.09
CA MET A 219 12.35 -14.87 -5.50
C MET A 219 13.27 -15.87 -6.23
N PHE A 220 14.32 -15.36 -6.88
CA PHE A 220 15.46 -16.13 -7.36
C PHE A 220 16.74 -15.57 -6.74
N PHE A 221 17.32 -16.28 -5.78
CA PHE A 221 18.43 -15.80 -4.96
C PHE A 221 19.70 -16.63 -5.18
N VAL A 222 20.78 -16.00 -5.65
CA VAL A 222 22.12 -16.61 -5.74
C VAL A 222 22.94 -16.15 -4.55
N TRP A 223 23.44 -17.08 -3.74
CA TRP A 223 24.14 -16.78 -2.48
C TRP A 223 25.46 -17.54 -2.35
N VAL A 224 26.58 -16.83 -2.52
CA VAL A 224 27.94 -17.40 -2.41
C VAL A 224 28.42 -17.36 -0.95
N ALA A 225 28.60 -18.51 -0.31
CA ALA A 225 28.88 -18.56 1.13
C ALA A 225 29.75 -19.78 1.52
N PRO A 226 30.47 -19.74 2.66
CA PRO A 226 31.31 -20.84 3.13
C PRO A 226 30.60 -22.21 3.10
N PRO A 227 31.25 -23.30 2.63
CA PRO A 227 32.64 -23.40 2.20
C PRO A 227 32.86 -23.16 0.70
N VAL A 228 32.00 -22.37 0.04
CA VAL A 228 32.08 -22.06 -1.40
C VAL A 228 32.54 -20.62 -1.60
N ASP A 229 33.59 -20.45 -2.42
CA ASP A 229 34.13 -19.12 -2.78
C ASP A 229 33.81 -18.71 -4.23
N VAL A 230 33.26 -19.62 -5.04
CA VAL A 230 32.82 -19.36 -6.42
C VAL A 230 31.54 -20.16 -6.73
N ILE A 231 30.49 -19.51 -7.22
CA ILE A 231 29.36 -20.15 -7.94
C ILE A 231 29.55 -19.90 -9.43
N ASP A 232 29.54 -20.96 -10.24
CA ASP A 232 29.87 -20.93 -11.67
C ASP A 232 28.81 -21.61 -12.55
N ASP A 233 28.69 -21.21 -13.83
CA ASP A 233 27.87 -21.91 -14.84
C ASP A 233 26.41 -22.10 -14.41
N VAL A 234 25.73 -20.98 -14.16
CA VAL A 234 24.30 -20.92 -13.78
C VAL A 234 23.50 -20.26 -14.91
N GLU A 235 22.32 -20.79 -15.23
CA GLU A 235 21.42 -20.19 -16.22
C GLU A 235 19.97 -20.22 -15.73
N PHE A 236 19.34 -19.05 -15.72
CA PHE A 236 17.90 -18.84 -15.62
C PHE A 236 17.36 -18.60 -17.04
N TYR A 237 16.34 -19.37 -17.45
CA TYR A 237 15.75 -19.27 -18.79
C TYR A 237 14.22 -19.33 -18.71
N ALA A 238 13.53 -18.34 -19.28
CA ALA A 238 12.08 -18.21 -19.18
C ALA A 238 11.59 -18.33 -17.72
N CYS A 239 12.20 -17.54 -16.84
CA CYS A 239 11.82 -17.47 -15.42
C CYS A 239 11.21 -16.09 -15.13
N GLU A 240 10.12 -16.08 -14.37
CA GLU A 240 9.42 -14.86 -14.00
C GLU A 240 9.37 -14.69 -12.49
N ALA A 241 9.76 -13.53 -11.99
CA ALA A 241 9.39 -13.05 -10.67
C ALA A 241 8.29 -12.01 -10.83
N PHE A 242 7.11 -12.25 -10.27
CA PHE A 242 5.97 -11.35 -10.39
C PHE A 242 5.30 -11.17 -9.03
N ASN A 243 4.96 -9.93 -8.68
CA ASN A 243 4.39 -9.61 -7.37
C ASN A 243 5.25 -10.21 -6.23
N ALA A 244 6.53 -9.81 -6.21
CA ALA A 244 7.50 -10.23 -5.20
C ALA A 244 7.55 -9.25 -4.03
N HIS A 245 7.56 -9.77 -2.80
CA HIS A 245 7.72 -9.00 -1.56
C HIS A 245 9.18 -8.55 -1.33
N THR A 246 10.15 -9.21 -1.97
CA THR A 246 11.56 -8.81 -2.04
C THR A 246 11.95 -8.64 -3.51
N HIS A 247 13.25 -8.68 -3.86
CA HIS A 247 13.70 -8.46 -5.23
C HIS A 247 13.20 -9.60 -6.15
N GLY A 248 13.11 -9.36 -7.46
CA GLY A 248 12.74 -10.42 -8.40
C GLY A 248 13.85 -11.48 -8.48
N PHE A 249 15.02 -11.04 -8.93
CA PHE A 249 16.28 -11.78 -8.92
C PHE A 249 17.28 -11.02 -8.04
N ASN A 250 18.01 -11.69 -7.14
CA ASN A 250 19.11 -11.10 -6.37
C ASN A 250 20.35 -12.01 -6.37
N MET A 251 21.54 -11.42 -6.44
CA MET A 251 22.82 -12.12 -6.36
C MET A 251 23.74 -11.42 -5.36
N ASN A 252 24.15 -12.15 -4.31
CA ASN A 252 24.96 -11.62 -3.21
C ASN A 252 25.87 -12.73 -2.60
N GLN A 253 26.68 -12.40 -1.60
CA GLN A 253 27.53 -13.33 -0.86
C GLN A 253 27.42 -13.15 0.65
N ASP A 254 27.84 -14.16 1.40
CA ASP A 254 28.12 -14.00 2.83
C ASP A 254 29.25 -12.98 3.04
N TYR A 255 28.88 -11.83 3.59
CA TYR A 255 29.75 -10.69 3.90
C TYR A 255 30.28 -10.71 5.35
N ASN A 256 29.83 -11.64 6.20
CA ASN A 256 30.15 -11.64 7.64
C ASN A 256 31.64 -11.89 7.92
N ASP A 257 32.29 -12.73 7.12
CA ASP A 257 33.73 -13.04 7.26
C ASP A 257 34.65 -12.09 6.46
N ARG A 258 34.07 -11.16 5.68
CA ARG A 258 34.76 -10.16 4.85
C ARG A 258 35.67 -10.75 3.76
N VAL A 259 35.47 -12.00 3.35
CA VAL A 259 36.20 -12.64 2.25
C VAL A 259 35.45 -12.41 0.93
N THR A 260 36.10 -11.86 -0.10
CA THR A 260 35.48 -11.73 -1.43
C THR A 260 35.36 -13.09 -2.12
N ARG A 261 34.15 -13.41 -2.55
CA ARG A 261 33.72 -14.59 -3.29
C ARG A 261 33.21 -14.16 -4.67
N ALA A 262 32.95 -15.10 -5.57
CA ALA A 262 32.55 -14.77 -6.94
C ALA A 262 31.27 -15.49 -7.40
N THR A 263 30.48 -14.80 -8.21
CA THR A 263 29.49 -15.39 -9.11
C THR A 263 30.01 -15.25 -10.54
N THR A 264 30.19 -16.37 -11.24
CA THR A 264 30.88 -16.41 -12.54
C THR A 264 30.08 -17.15 -13.61
N ASN A 265 30.23 -16.72 -14.87
CA ASN A 265 29.62 -17.39 -16.04
C ASN A 265 28.11 -17.65 -15.84
N ILE A 266 27.36 -16.58 -15.52
CA ILE A 266 25.92 -16.65 -15.22
C ILE A 266 25.10 -16.02 -16.35
N ARG A 267 23.91 -16.57 -16.62
CA ARG A 267 23.00 -16.10 -17.69
C ARG A 267 21.57 -15.95 -17.20
N PHE A 268 20.91 -14.89 -17.68
CA PHE A 268 19.47 -14.65 -17.57
C PHE A 268 18.93 -14.47 -19.00
N LEU A 269 17.98 -15.31 -19.40
CA LEU A 269 17.49 -15.38 -20.77
C LEU A 269 15.96 -15.39 -20.79
N ASP A 270 15.34 -14.45 -21.48
CA ASP A 270 13.88 -14.32 -21.57
C ASP A 270 13.19 -14.22 -20.18
N CYS A 271 13.91 -13.75 -19.15
CA CYS A 271 13.42 -13.63 -17.78
C CYS A 271 12.64 -12.31 -17.54
N ARG A 272 11.62 -12.35 -16.68
CA ARG A 272 10.78 -11.19 -16.32
C ARG A 272 10.83 -10.88 -14.82
N ALA A 273 10.89 -9.60 -14.45
CA ALA A 273 10.74 -9.11 -13.08
C ALA A 273 9.69 -7.98 -13.04
N THR A 274 8.51 -8.29 -12.49
CA THR A 274 7.30 -7.48 -12.64
C THR A 274 6.72 -7.13 -11.29
N GLY A 275 6.61 -5.83 -10.97
CA GLY A 275 5.93 -5.36 -9.77
C GLY A 275 6.62 -5.71 -8.44
N CYS A 276 7.93 -6.00 -8.44
CA CYS A 276 8.63 -6.39 -7.22
C CYS A 276 8.73 -5.20 -6.23
N GLY A 277 8.42 -5.43 -4.95
CA GLY A 277 8.46 -4.43 -3.88
C GLY A 277 7.20 -3.55 -3.74
N TYR A 278 6.91 -3.13 -2.50
CA TYR A 278 5.68 -2.43 -2.08
C TYR A 278 5.97 -1.48 -0.90
N GLY A 279 5.06 -0.55 -0.61
CA GLY A 279 5.29 0.42 0.46
C GLY A 279 4.19 1.44 0.76
N VAL A 280 2.94 1.25 0.31
CA VAL A 280 1.80 2.10 0.69
C VAL A 280 0.63 1.30 1.27
N ALA A 281 -0.08 1.90 2.24
CA ALA A 281 -1.36 1.37 2.68
C ALA A 281 -2.39 1.46 1.54
N GLY A 282 -2.85 0.32 1.05
CA GLY A 282 -3.59 0.19 -0.20
C GLY A 282 -2.92 -0.74 -1.22
N ASP A 283 -1.60 -0.96 -1.11
CA ASP A 283 -0.97 -2.13 -1.72
C ASP A 283 -1.61 -3.40 -1.14
N PRO A 284 -1.95 -4.41 -1.96
CA PRO A 284 -2.57 -5.63 -1.47
C PRO A 284 -1.68 -6.30 -0.41
N GLY A 285 -2.30 -6.83 0.64
CA GLY A 285 -1.60 -7.42 1.79
C GLY A 285 -1.22 -6.45 2.92
N ILE A 286 -1.14 -5.13 2.68
CA ILE A 286 -0.83 -4.14 3.72
C ILE A 286 -2.11 -3.66 4.40
N THR A 287 -2.58 -4.41 5.40
CA THR A 287 -3.81 -4.11 6.17
C THR A 287 -3.58 -3.36 7.49
N ASP A 288 -2.33 -3.25 7.95
CA ASP A 288 -1.96 -2.60 9.22
C ASP A 288 -1.12 -1.33 8.97
N PRO A 289 -1.63 -0.12 9.29
CA PRO A 289 -0.93 1.14 9.08
C PRO A 289 0.22 1.40 10.08
N THR A 290 0.47 0.50 11.03
CA THR A 290 1.54 0.64 12.05
C THR A 290 2.85 -0.07 11.67
N ILE A 291 2.90 -0.74 10.51
CA ILE A 291 4.00 -1.58 10.02
C ILE A 291 5.24 -0.74 9.59
N THR A 292 5.91 -0.08 10.54
CA THR A 292 7.10 0.75 10.26
C THR A 292 8.41 -0.06 10.04
N SER A 293 9.20 0.40 9.06
CA SER A 293 10.66 0.27 8.78
C SER A 293 11.61 -0.86 9.28
N THR A 294 11.25 -1.77 10.20
CA THR A 294 12.26 -2.57 10.95
C THR A 294 12.70 -3.92 10.35
N ASN A 295 12.50 -4.18 9.05
CA ASN A 295 13.12 -5.35 8.40
C ASN A 295 13.31 -5.13 6.88
N GLN A 296 14.28 -5.83 6.27
CA GLN A 296 14.79 -5.53 4.91
C GLN A 296 13.79 -5.67 3.75
N SER A 297 12.58 -6.19 3.97
CA SER A 297 11.52 -6.23 2.95
C SER A 297 10.63 -4.97 2.90
N LYS A 298 10.94 -3.95 3.71
CA LYS A 298 10.38 -2.58 3.60
C LYS A 298 11.45 -1.60 3.09
N SER A 299 12.38 -2.16 2.32
CA SER A 299 13.57 -1.49 1.81
C SER A 299 13.19 -0.55 0.66
N GLU A 300 13.71 0.68 0.66
CA GLU A 300 13.60 1.53 -0.53
C GLU A 300 14.40 0.97 -1.72
N TRP A 301 15.30 0.02 -1.46
CA TRP A 301 16.28 -0.59 -2.36
C TRP A 301 15.77 -1.84 -3.14
N ILE A 302 14.46 -2.13 -3.17
CA ILE A 302 13.91 -3.36 -3.80
C ILE A 302 13.79 -3.22 -5.33
N THR A 303 14.52 -4.05 -6.07
CA THR A 303 14.66 -3.96 -7.54
C THR A 303 14.07 -5.18 -8.27
N GLY A 304 13.95 -5.07 -9.60
CA GLY A 304 13.57 -6.21 -10.45
C GLY A 304 14.68 -7.25 -10.54
N PHE A 305 15.87 -6.83 -10.96
CA PHE A 305 17.09 -7.63 -11.01
C PHE A 305 18.21 -6.91 -10.24
N ASP A 306 18.61 -7.45 -9.10
CA ASP A 306 19.78 -7.05 -8.33
C ASP A 306 20.95 -8.00 -8.62
N LEU A 307 21.84 -7.59 -9.52
CA LEU A 307 22.81 -8.52 -10.11
C LEU A 307 24.20 -8.42 -9.45
N HIS A 308 24.50 -7.35 -8.73
CA HIS A 308 25.78 -7.14 -8.08
C HIS A 308 25.61 -6.37 -6.78
N GLU A 309 25.90 -7.04 -5.65
CA GLU A 309 26.12 -6.42 -4.34
C GLU A 309 27.56 -6.74 -3.86
N TRP A 310 27.75 -7.57 -2.83
CA TRP A 310 29.04 -7.74 -2.12
C TRP A 310 29.98 -8.81 -2.72
N GLN A 311 29.64 -9.40 -3.87
CA GLN A 311 30.41 -10.45 -4.56
C GLN A 311 31.19 -9.93 -5.76
N ASP A 312 32.29 -10.59 -6.15
CA ASP A 312 32.85 -10.44 -7.50
C ASP A 312 31.83 -10.96 -8.54
N LEU A 313 31.44 -10.15 -9.51
CA LEU A 313 30.61 -10.58 -10.65
C LEU A 313 31.44 -10.60 -11.94
N VAL A 314 31.63 -11.79 -12.54
CA VAL A 314 32.41 -11.94 -13.76
C VAL A 314 31.69 -12.77 -14.81
N ASN A 315 31.55 -12.22 -16.02
CA ASN A 315 30.88 -12.82 -17.16
C ASN A 315 29.41 -13.14 -16.87
N CYS A 316 28.60 -12.08 -16.80
CA CYS A 316 27.15 -12.14 -16.64
C CYS A 316 26.49 -11.71 -17.96
N GLU A 317 25.58 -12.54 -18.49
CA GLU A 317 24.81 -12.22 -19.69
C GLU A 317 23.31 -12.10 -19.35
N VAL A 318 22.68 -11.00 -19.79
CA VAL A 318 21.26 -10.72 -19.61
C VAL A 318 20.67 -10.47 -21.00
N VAL A 319 19.77 -11.32 -21.47
CA VAL A 319 19.28 -11.28 -22.86
C VAL A 319 17.76 -11.37 -22.91
N ASN A 320 17.13 -10.45 -23.64
CA ASN A 320 15.67 -10.32 -23.79
C ASN A 320 14.91 -10.16 -22.45
N CYS A 321 15.60 -9.80 -21.35
CA CYS A 321 14.99 -9.71 -20.04
C CYS A 321 14.17 -8.42 -19.87
N VAL A 322 13.12 -8.48 -19.05
CA VAL A 322 12.17 -7.38 -18.85
C VAL A 322 12.03 -7.07 -17.37
N ALA A 323 12.26 -5.82 -16.99
CA ALA A 323 12.06 -5.33 -15.63
C ALA A 323 11.05 -4.18 -15.62
N THR A 324 9.84 -4.41 -15.11
CA THR A 324 8.75 -3.43 -15.20
C THR A 324 8.01 -3.20 -13.88
N ASP A 325 7.65 -1.94 -13.63
CA ASP A 325 6.89 -1.48 -12.45
C ASP A 325 7.49 -1.92 -11.09
N ASN A 326 8.80 -2.16 -11.03
CA ASN A 326 9.46 -2.52 -9.77
C ASN A 326 9.56 -1.29 -8.85
N TRP A 327 9.60 -1.53 -7.54
CA TRP A 327 9.61 -0.51 -6.50
C TRP A 327 10.82 0.41 -6.60
N GLU A 328 11.93 -0.05 -7.16
CA GLU A 328 13.11 0.77 -7.35
C GLU A 328 13.67 0.73 -8.77
N SER A 329 14.88 0.23 -8.99
CA SER A 329 15.46 0.10 -10.33
C SER A 329 15.01 -1.19 -11.02
N GLY A 330 14.98 -1.17 -12.35
CA GLY A 330 14.67 -2.37 -13.14
C GLY A 330 15.82 -3.37 -13.12
N PHE A 331 17.01 -2.94 -13.54
CA PHE A 331 18.26 -3.66 -13.43
C PHE A 331 19.25 -2.86 -12.57
N HIS A 332 19.90 -3.50 -11.60
CA HIS A 332 20.79 -2.88 -10.62
C HIS A 332 22.15 -3.59 -10.54
N LEU A 333 23.22 -2.80 -10.51
CA LEU A 333 24.61 -3.23 -10.39
C LEU A 333 25.37 -2.28 -9.46
N GLU A 334 25.62 -2.68 -8.22
CA GLU A 334 26.28 -1.85 -7.22
C GLU A 334 27.41 -2.60 -6.48
N PRO A 335 28.69 -2.37 -6.83
CA PRO A 335 29.82 -3.05 -6.18
C PRO A 335 29.90 -2.73 -4.69
N GLY A 336 29.43 -3.66 -3.87
CA GLY A 336 29.21 -3.55 -2.43
C GLY A 336 30.51 -3.52 -1.64
N ALA A 337 30.85 -2.34 -1.12
CA ALA A 337 32.01 -2.17 -0.22
C ALA A 337 31.88 -0.99 0.77
N ARG A 338 31.14 0.07 0.40
CA ARG A 338 31.23 1.39 1.04
C ARG A 338 30.48 1.54 2.37
N TYR A 339 29.31 0.91 2.51
CA TYR A 339 28.34 1.27 3.56
C TYR A 339 28.55 0.60 4.92
N SER A 340 29.40 -0.44 5.00
CA SER A 340 29.76 -1.07 6.28
C SER A 340 30.92 -0.35 6.96
N ASN A 341 30.89 -0.20 8.30
CA ASN A 341 32.03 0.33 9.06
C ASN A 341 32.67 -0.77 9.94
N PRO A 342 33.97 -1.11 9.78
CA PRO A 342 34.87 -0.66 8.72
C PRO A 342 34.46 -1.23 7.34
N PRO A 343 34.90 -0.62 6.22
CA PRO A 343 34.54 -1.03 4.85
C PRO A 343 34.72 -2.52 4.55
N GLY A 344 33.89 -3.05 3.66
CA GLY A 344 34.03 -4.41 3.14
C GLY A 344 35.18 -4.51 2.14
N PRO A 345 35.48 -5.72 1.62
CA PRO A 345 36.36 -5.85 0.47
C PRO A 345 35.75 -5.12 -0.74
N ARG A 346 36.57 -4.45 -1.57
CA ARG A 346 36.11 -3.99 -2.88
C ARG A 346 35.89 -5.20 -3.80
N THR A 347 34.72 -5.27 -4.45
CA THR A 347 34.38 -6.28 -5.46
C THR A 347 34.78 -5.85 -6.87
N ILE A 348 34.78 -6.78 -7.82
CA ILE A 348 34.92 -6.47 -9.25
C ILE A 348 33.61 -6.72 -10.02
N SER A 349 33.31 -5.85 -10.98
CA SER A 349 32.44 -6.17 -12.13
C SER A 349 33.34 -6.48 -13.32
N LYS A 350 33.06 -7.54 -14.10
CA LYS A 350 33.78 -7.79 -15.36
C LYS A 350 32.94 -8.50 -16.43
N ASN A 351 32.97 -8.03 -17.66
CA ASN A 351 32.24 -8.54 -18.83
C ASN A 351 30.75 -8.77 -18.52
N ILE A 352 30.07 -7.71 -18.09
CA ILE A 352 28.62 -7.71 -17.85
C ILE A 352 27.94 -7.26 -19.13
N VAL A 353 26.99 -8.02 -19.67
CA VAL A 353 26.42 -7.72 -20.99
C VAL A 353 24.90 -7.84 -20.99
N PHE A 354 24.23 -6.78 -21.43
CA PHE A 354 22.78 -6.72 -21.67
C PHE A 354 22.49 -6.65 -23.17
N ARG A 355 21.51 -7.43 -23.64
CA ARG A 355 21.05 -7.43 -25.04
C ARG A 355 19.53 -7.47 -25.13
N ASN A 356 18.93 -6.57 -25.92
CA ASN A 356 17.48 -6.50 -26.15
C ASN A 356 16.64 -6.39 -24.84
N CYS A 357 17.24 -5.91 -23.74
CA CYS A 357 16.55 -5.84 -22.46
C CYS A 357 15.59 -4.64 -22.45
N ILE A 358 14.54 -4.73 -21.64
CA ILE A 358 13.50 -3.71 -21.51
C ILE A 358 13.37 -3.33 -20.04
N SER A 359 13.38 -2.02 -19.74
CA SER A 359 13.18 -1.52 -18.39
C SER A 359 12.18 -0.38 -18.34
N SER A 360 11.00 -0.59 -17.74
CA SER A 360 9.85 0.33 -17.87
C SER A 360 9.13 0.64 -16.55
N ASN A 361 8.75 1.91 -16.36
CA ASN A 361 7.95 2.40 -15.23
C ASN A 361 8.56 2.13 -13.82
N ASN A 362 9.84 1.76 -13.72
CA ASN A 362 10.43 1.41 -12.44
C ASN A 362 10.58 2.65 -11.54
N GLY A 363 10.38 2.45 -10.24
CA GLY A 363 10.37 3.48 -9.21
C GLY A 363 9.09 4.32 -9.17
N GLN A 364 8.14 4.17 -10.09
CA GLN A 364 6.97 5.06 -10.18
C GLN A 364 5.97 4.88 -9.02
N ARG A 365 5.82 3.66 -8.48
CA ARG A 365 5.02 3.39 -7.27
C ARG A 365 5.68 3.86 -5.97
N ASN A 366 6.98 4.15 -6.00
CA ASN A 366 7.77 4.42 -4.81
C ASN A 366 7.42 5.79 -4.20
N THR A 367 7.10 5.81 -2.91
CA THR A 367 6.72 7.04 -2.18
C THR A 367 7.87 7.72 -1.45
N TYR A 368 9.06 7.13 -1.42
CA TYR A 368 10.24 7.76 -0.83
C TYR A 368 10.65 8.96 -1.69
N ALA A 369 10.76 10.12 -1.05
CA ALA A 369 11.03 11.41 -1.71
C ALA A 369 12.52 11.65 -1.94
N ASP A 370 13.35 11.11 -1.05
CA ASP A 370 14.81 11.31 -1.01
C ASP A 370 15.60 10.13 -1.62
N HIS A 371 14.91 9.14 -2.21
CA HIS A 371 15.59 8.03 -2.86
C HIS A 371 16.15 8.42 -4.24
N PHE A 372 17.26 7.81 -4.66
CA PHE A 372 18.08 8.32 -5.76
C PHE A 372 18.53 7.29 -6.80
N PHE A 373 18.27 5.99 -6.61
CA PHE A 373 18.47 4.95 -7.63
C PHE A 373 17.29 4.97 -8.62
N MET A 374 16.28 4.10 -8.50
CA MET A 374 14.99 4.21 -9.24
C MET A 374 15.13 4.44 -10.76
N SER A 375 16.08 3.75 -11.38
CA SER A 375 16.45 3.92 -12.78
C SER A 375 16.05 2.69 -13.60
N GLY A 376 15.91 2.84 -14.91
CA GLY A 376 15.71 1.68 -15.79
C GLY A 376 16.90 0.72 -15.69
N TYR A 377 18.11 1.27 -15.80
CA TYR A 377 19.37 0.58 -15.58
C TYR A 377 20.23 1.39 -14.63
N TYR A 378 20.54 0.87 -13.45
CA TYR A 378 21.59 1.38 -12.58
C TYR A 378 22.85 0.53 -12.75
N LEU A 379 23.95 1.17 -13.13
CA LEU A 379 25.09 0.54 -13.80
C LEU A 379 26.42 0.96 -13.20
N SER A 380 27.36 0.02 -13.18
CA SER A 380 28.73 0.22 -12.72
C SER A 380 29.75 -0.10 -13.82
N ARG A 381 30.87 -0.73 -13.49
CA ARG A 381 32.04 -0.95 -14.37
C ARG A 381 31.88 -2.12 -15.34
N ASP A 382 32.66 -2.10 -16.42
CA ASP A 382 32.85 -3.19 -17.39
C ASP A 382 31.52 -3.79 -17.89
N THR A 383 30.55 -2.89 -18.16
CA THR A 383 29.17 -3.23 -18.49
C THR A 383 28.79 -2.71 -19.88
N HIS A 384 28.26 -3.59 -20.72
CA HIS A 384 27.99 -3.31 -22.13
C HIS A 384 26.51 -3.56 -22.44
N LEU A 385 25.81 -2.55 -22.95
CA LEU A 385 24.40 -2.60 -23.31
C LEU A 385 24.25 -2.46 -24.83
N GLN A 386 23.51 -3.39 -25.44
CA GLN A 386 23.22 -3.42 -26.87
C GLN A 386 21.71 -3.52 -27.08
N ASP A 387 21.14 -2.65 -27.91
CA ASP A 387 19.71 -2.64 -28.31
C ASP A 387 18.74 -2.66 -27.11
N CYS A 388 19.15 -2.12 -25.96
CA CYS A 388 18.36 -2.10 -24.73
C CYS A 388 17.43 -0.88 -24.70
N VAL A 389 16.23 -1.06 -24.17
CA VAL A 389 15.15 -0.05 -24.11
C VAL A 389 14.87 0.34 -22.67
N SER A 390 14.69 1.65 -22.45
CA SER A 390 14.26 2.23 -21.17
C SER A 390 13.05 3.14 -21.40
N PHE A 391 12.03 3.04 -20.54
CA PHE A 391 10.78 3.81 -20.70
C PHE A 391 10.21 4.32 -19.37
N ASN A 392 9.99 5.63 -19.25
CA ASN A 392 9.26 6.27 -18.15
C ASN A 392 9.74 5.83 -16.75
N ASN A 393 11.05 5.71 -16.53
CA ASN A 393 11.61 5.36 -15.22
C ASN A 393 11.78 6.63 -14.35
N ARG A 394 11.45 6.54 -13.05
CA ARG A 394 11.24 7.72 -12.19
C ARG A 394 12.47 8.62 -12.07
N ASN A 395 13.68 8.05 -11.96
CA ASN A 395 14.94 8.81 -11.93
C ASN A 395 15.51 9.01 -13.33
N CYS A 396 15.90 7.93 -14.03
CA CYS A 396 16.38 8.04 -15.41
C CYS A 396 16.34 6.71 -16.17
N GLY A 397 16.52 6.80 -17.49
CA GLY A 397 16.68 5.65 -18.36
C GLY A 397 17.90 4.79 -17.97
N TYR A 398 19.07 5.42 -17.89
CA TYR A 398 20.36 4.79 -17.60
C TYR A 398 21.17 5.64 -16.60
N TYR A 399 21.74 5.02 -15.57
CA TYR A 399 22.56 5.68 -14.56
C TYR A 399 23.91 4.97 -14.43
N VAL A 400 25.00 5.62 -14.83
CA VAL A 400 26.37 5.17 -14.55
C VAL A 400 26.93 5.94 -13.35
N HIS A 401 27.32 5.20 -12.31
CA HIS A 401 27.81 5.76 -11.04
C HIS A 401 29.13 5.07 -10.66
N GLY A 402 30.24 5.82 -10.72
CA GLY A 402 31.58 5.27 -10.51
C GLY A 402 31.97 4.15 -11.49
N GLY A 403 31.39 4.17 -12.70
CA GLY A 403 31.62 3.18 -13.75
C GLY A 403 32.90 3.44 -14.54
N ALA A 404 33.54 2.37 -15.00
CA ALA A 404 34.74 2.40 -15.85
C ALA A 404 34.60 1.37 -16.97
N ASN A 405 34.97 1.71 -18.21
CA ASN A 405 34.84 0.85 -19.40
C ASN A 405 33.41 0.33 -19.64
N THR A 406 32.44 1.25 -19.70
CA THR A 406 31.00 0.91 -19.83
C THR A 406 30.42 1.51 -21.12
N SER A 407 29.68 0.74 -21.90
CA SER A 407 29.26 1.14 -23.25
C SER A 407 27.78 0.91 -23.55
N PHE A 408 27.21 1.76 -24.40
CA PHE A 408 25.84 1.71 -24.90
C PHE A 408 25.86 1.75 -26.43
N GLU A 409 25.25 0.77 -27.09
CA GLU A 409 25.10 0.67 -28.55
C GLU A 409 23.61 0.52 -28.88
N GLY A 410 23.07 1.40 -29.74
CA GLY A 410 21.66 1.34 -30.19
C GLY A 410 20.60 1.50 -29.09
N CYS A 411 20.99 1.90 -27.88
CA CYS A 411 20.10 1.96 -26.71
C CYS A 411 19.15 3.17 -26.76
N THR A 412 17.95 3.02 -26.21
CA THR A 412 16.87 4.02 -26.34
C THR A 412 16.21 4.34 -25.00
N ASP A 413 16.05 5.63 -24.68
CA ASP A 413 15.21 6.08 -23.57
C ASP A 413 14.05 6.98 -24.05
N ASP A 414 12.87 6.79 -23.47
CA ASP A 414 11.70 7.64 -23.69
C ASP A 414 10.96 7.94 -22.38
N GLY A 415 10.69 9.22 -22.12
CA GLY A 415 9.83 9.70 -21.04
C GLY A 415 10.40 9.63 -19.62
N SER A 416 11.55 8.98 -19.40
CA SER A 416 12.22 8.96 -18.08
C SER A 416 12.65 10.39 -17.66
N THR A 417 12.75 10.67 -16.35
CA THR A 417 13.03 12.03 -15.87
C THR A 417 14.34 12.59 -16.44
N TYR A 418 15.41 11.79 -16.47
CA TYR A 418 16.59 12.00 -17.34
C TYR A 418 16.76 10.80 -18.28
N GLY A 419 17.48 10.97 -19.38
CA GLY A 419 17.91 9.85 -20.22
C GLY A 419 19.09 9.11 -19.59
N TRP A 420 20.30 9.59 -19.86
CA TRP A 420 21.55 9.11 -19.26
C TRP A 420 22.02 10.05 -18.15
N LYS A 421 22.38 9.48 -16.99
CA LYS A 421 23.11 10.13 -15.90
C LYS A 421 24.49 9.47 -15.81
N VAL A 422 25.58 10.23 -15.89
CA VAL A 422 26.96 9.70 -15.78
C VAL A 422 27.75 10.57 -14.81
N CYS A 423 28.08 10.04 -13.63
CA CYS A 423 28.75 10.82 -12.59
C CYS A 423 29.61 10.02 -11.60
N LYS A 424 30.10 10.72 -10.57
CA LYS A 424 30.98 10.23 -9.48
C LYS A 424 32.24 9.53 -10.00
N ALA A 425 33.11 10.28 -10.67
CA ALA A 425 34.38 9.80 -11.24
C ALA A 425 34.21 8.62 -12.23
N SER A 426 33.16 8.67 -13.06
CA SER A 426 33.01 7.69 -14.14
C SER A 426 34.00 7.97 -15.27
N GLU A 427 34.49 6.91 -15.93
CA GLU A 427 35.49 7.02 -16.99
C GLU A 427 35.37 5.98 -18.10
N GLU A 428 35.95 6.28 -19.27
CA GLU A 428 35.97 5.36 -20.42
C GLU A 428 34.54 4.87 -20.78
N ILE A 429 33.63 5.83 -20.97
CA ILE A 429 32.20 5.57 -21.24
C ILE A 429 31.89 5.87 -22.71
N SER A 430 31.34 4.90 -23.44
CA SER A 430 30.95 5.08 -24.84
C SER A 430 29.43 5.04 -25.01
N ILE A 431 28.86 6.00 -25.74
CA ILE A 431 27.44 6.09 -26.06
C ILE A 431 27.30 6.26 -27.58
N ALA A 432 27.03 5.16 -28.29
CA ALA A 432 27.00 5.09 -29.75
C ALA A 432 25.59 4.84 -30.29
N ASP A 433 25.16 5.67 -31.26
CA ASP A 433 23.89 5.57 -32.00
C ASP A 433 22.62 5.48 -31.10
N CYS A 434 22.72 5.94 -29.86
CA CYS A 434 21.63 5.91 -28.87
C CYS A 434 20.63 7.07 -29.09
N THR A 435 19.36 6.85 -28.73
CA THR A 435 18.29 7.85 -28.90
C THR A 435 17.58 8.16 -27.58
N CYS A 436 17.09 9.40 -27.46
CA CYS A 436 16.48 9.90 -26.23
C CYS A 436 15.27 10.79 -26.52
N ALA A 437 14.12 10.52 -25.89
CA ALA A 437 12.86 11.18 -26.17
C ALA A 437 12.11 11.66 -24.91
N ASN A 438 11.36 12.75 -25.05
CA ASN A 438 10.31 13.21 -24.11
C ASN A 438 10.71 13.43 -22.63
N ASN A 439 12.00 13.46 -22.30
CA ASN A 439 12.45 13.53 -20.91
C ASN A 439 11.94 14.78 -20.18
N LEU A 440 11.59 14.61 -18.90
CA LEU A 440 11.13 15.70 -18.04
C LEU A 440 12.24 16.72 -17.70
N ARG A 441 13.51 16.33 -17.81
CA ARG A 441 14.69 17.17 -17.53
C ARG A 441 15.68 17.18 -18.70
N TRP A 442 16.61 16.23 -18.78
CA TRP A 442 17.70 16.24 -19.77
C TRP A 442 17.97 14.84 -20.34
N ALA A 443 18.22 14.77 -21.65
CA ALA A 443 18.60 13.53 -22.32
C ALA A 443 19.98 12.99 -21.87
N LEU A 444 20.94 13.89 -21.62
CA LEU A 444 22.22 13.60 -21.00
C LEU A 444 22.41 14.49 -19.76
N TRP A 445 22.99 13.93 -18.70
CA TRP A 445 23.47 14.66 -17.52
C TRP A 445 24.81 14.07 -17.09
N LEU A 446 25.91 14.71 -17.50
CA LEU A 446 27.27 14.22 -17.30
C LEU A 446 28.02 15.15 -16.36
N ALA A 447 28.59 14.66 -15.27
CA ALA A 447 29.28 15.47 -14.27
C ALA A 447 30.47 14.73 -13.67
N PHE A 448 31.55 15.43 -13.29
CA PHE A 448 32.71 14.85 -12.60
C PHE A 448 33.13 13.47 -13.16
N SER A 449 33.49 13.44 -14.44
CA SER A 449 33.79 12.23 -15.22
C SER A 449 34.82 12.54 -16.31
N ARG A 450 35.39 11.54 -17.01
CA ARG A 450 36.39 11.77 -18.07
C ARG A 450 36.36 10.70 -19.17
N GLY A 451 36.90 10.98 -20.36
CA GLY A 451 36.99 9.96 -21.41
C GLY A 451 35.62 9.44 -21.84
N ILE A 452 34.65 10.34 -21.98
CA ILE A 452 33.29 10.05 -22.43
C ILE A 452 33.25 10.25 -23.95
N ASP A 453 32.88 9.23 -24.70
CA ASP A 453 32.77 9.28 -26.17
C ASP A 453 31.32 9.07 -26.60
N VAL A 454 30.66 10.15 -27.00
CA VAL A 454 29.27 10.15 -27.48
C VAL A 454 29.29 10.33 -29.00
N THR A 455 28.78 9.33 -29.72
CA THR A 455 28.74 9.28 -31.18
C THR A 455 27.31 9.02 -31.67
N GLY A 456 26.89 9.69 -32.75
CA GLY A 456 25.56 9.50 -33.35
C GLY A 456 24.34 9.88 -32.49
N PHE A 457 24.49 10.36 -31.26
CA PHE A 457 23.40 10.47 -30.27
C PHE A 457 22.24 11.39 -30.70
N ARG A 458 20.98 10.91 -30.66
CA ARG A 458 19.81 11.62 -31.23
C ARG A 458 18.74 11.99 -30.21
N HIS A 459 18.47 13.29 -30.16
CA HIS A 459 17.65 14.04 -29.22
C HIS A 459 16.25 14.55 -29.57
N THR A 460 15.14 14.09 -28.99
CA THR A 460 13.80 14.70 -29.21
C THR A 460 13.01 14.97 -27.93
N GLY A 461 12.01 15.86 -28.00
CA GLY A 461 11.01 16.10 -26.94
C GLY A 461 11.47 16.56 -25.54
N VAL A 462 12.73 16.92 -25.30
CA VAL A 462 13.26 17.18 -23.95
C VAL A 462 12.66 18.47 -23.34
N THR A 463 11.80 18.32 -22.33
CA THR A 463 10.90 19.37 -21.81
C THR A 463 11.45 20.22 -20.65
N SER A 464 12.78 20.30 -20.50
CA SER A 464 13.45 20.86 -19.31
C SER A 464 12.86 22.20 -18.83
N ASP A 465 12.93 22.45 -17.51
CA ASP A 465 12.39 23.63 -16.83
C ASP A 465 12.98 24.99 -17.26
N ARG A 466 13.84 25.00 -18.29
CA ARG A 466 14.39 26.19 -18.95
C ARG A 466 14.41 26.12 -20.48
N GLY A 467 13.93 25.04 -21.11
CA GLY A 467 13.99 24.84 -22.57
C GLY A 467 15.41 24.54 -23.11
N PHE A 468 16.31 24.07 -22.24
CA PHE A 468 17.71 23.80 -22.55
C PHE A 468 18.15 22.40 -22.10
N GLN A 469 19.03 21.79 -22.87
CA GLN A 469 19.77 20.57 -22.48
C GLN A 469 21.00 20.95 -21.66
N SER A 470 21.47 20.09 -20.76
CA SER A 470 22.66 20.34 -19.94
C SER A 470 23.68 19.21 -20.11
N ILE A 471 24.57 19.29 -21.11
CA ILE A 471 25.58 18.24 -21.36
C ILE A 471 26.51 18.08 -20.14
N LEU A 472 26.88 19.20 -19.48
CA LEU A 472 27.82 19.23 -18.37
C LEU A 472 27.13 19.70 -17.09
N GLY A 473 26.72 18.76 -16.25
CA GLY A 473 25.97 19.00 -15.02
C GLY A 473 26.83 19.55 -13.87
N TRP A 474 26.27 20.51 -13.13
CA TRP A 474 26.81 20.98 -11.84
C TRP A 474 25.84 20.59 -10.71
N TYR A 475 26.34 19.89 -9.69
CA TYR A 475 25.63 19.69 -8.42
C TYR A 475 25.49 21.01 -7.65
N LYS A 476 24.31 21.64 -7.80
CA LYS A 476 23.96 22.91 -7.16
C LYS A 476 24.10 22.83 -5.64
N ASN A 477 24.92 23.72 -5.07
CA ASN A 477 25.27 23.85 -3.64
C ASN A 477 26.29 22.84 -3.08
N GLU A 478 26.83 21.91 -3.88
CA GLU A 478 27.75 20.88 -3.38
C GLU A 478 29.16 21.08 -3.95
N SER A 479 30.12 21.57 -3.15
CA SER A 479 31.48 21.87 -3.62
C SER A 479 32.32 20.65 -3.97
N ALA A 480 31.93 19.44 -3.54
CA ALA A 480 32.66 18.20 -3.78
C ALA A 480 32.54 17.68 -5.23
N TYR A 481 31.44 17.98 -5.94
CA TYR A 481 31.10 17.38 -7.22
C TYR A 481 30.97 18.39 -8.38
N GLN A 482 31.73 19.50 -8.31
CA GLN A 482 31.70 20.62 -9.28
C GLN A 482 32.75 20.49 -10.39
N LEU A 483 33.35 19.32 -10.57
CA LEU A 483 34.38 19.12 -11.59
C LEU A 483 33.74 18.92 -12.97
N PRO A 484 34.12 19.68 -14.00
CA PRO A 484 33.60 19.50 -15.35
C PRO A 484 34.11 18.18 -15.95
N VAL A 485 33.39 17.66 -16.95
CA VAL A 485 33.83 16.48 -17.69
C VAL A 485 35.01 16.84 -18.58
N THR A 486 36.08 16.03 -18.62
CA THR A 486 37.31 16.31 -19.42
C THR A 486 37.63 15.19 -20.41
N ASP A 487 38.54 15.44 -21.34
CA ASP A 487 39.08 14.44 -22.27
C ASP A 487 38.01 13.67 -23.07
N SER A 488 36.91 14.35 -23.45
CA SER A 488 35.69 13.71 -23.97
C SER A 488 35.24 14.21 -25.36
N SER A 489 34.51 13.39 -26.10
CA SER A 489 33.97 13.69 -27.44
C SER A 489 32.44 13.63 -27.45
N PHE A 490 31.81 14.60 -28.12
CA PHE A 490 30.36 14.77 -28.12
C PHE A 490 29.78 15.08 -29.51
N GLU A 491 29.42 14.07 -30.28
CA GLU A 491 28.54 14.20 -31.44
C GLU A 491 27.08 13.99 -31.02
N ILE A 492 26.30 15.08 -31.04
CA ILE A 492 24.92 15.11 -30.55
C ILE A 492 24.04 15.85 -31.54
N THR A 493 22.90 15.25 -31.90
CA THR A 493 21.92 15.84 -32.82
C THR A 493 20.62 16.19 -32.09
N ALA A 494 20.35 17.48 -31.95
CA ALA A 494 19.16 18.03 -31.32
C ALA A 494 18.04 18.24 -32.35
N VAL A 495 16.91 17.57 -32.18
CA VAL A 495 15.82 17.50 -33.16
C VAL A 495 14.61 18.25 -32.61
N GLY A 496 14.19 19.32 -33.31
CA GLY A 496 13.09 20.21 -32.89
C GLY A 496 13.37 21.07 -31.64
N ASN A 497 14.38 20.71 -30.84
CA ASN A 497 14.71 21.31 -29.55
C ASN A 497 15.68 22.50 -29.64
N GLY A 498 15.87 23.17 -28.49
CA GLY A 498 17.01 24.06 -28.25
C GLY A 498 18.34 23.34 -28.50
N MET A 499 19.39 24.12 -28.81
CA MET A 499 20.75 23.57 -28.85
C MET A 499 21.18 23.19 -27.42
N PRO A 500 22.15 22.28 -27.25
CA PRO A 500 22.67 21.95 -25.93
C PRO A 500 23.30 23.16 -25.25
N ILE A 501 23.10 23.32 -23.95
CA ILE A 501 23.95 24.20 -23.13
C ILE A 501 25.13 23.39 -22.59
N ILE A 502 26.30 24.01 -22.73
CA ILE A 502 27.54 23.65 -22.05
C ILE A 502 27.63 24.64 -20.87
N ASN A 503 27.56 24.15 -19.62
CA ASN A 503 27.55 25.04 -18.45
C ASN A 503 28.96 25.59 -18.16
N GLU A 504 29.97 24.73 -18.11
CA GLU A 504 31.39 25.09 -18.05
C GLU A 504 32.20 24.09 -18.90
N GLU A 505 33.06 24.57 -19.81
CA GLU A 505 33.89 23.71 -20.66
C GLU A 505 35.04 23.08 -19.87
N GLY A 506 35.04 21.75 -19.74
CA GLY A 506 36.19 21.00 -19.25
C GLY A 506 37.31 20.86 -20.28
N GLU A 507 38.55 20.67 -19.80
CA GLU A 507 39.72 20.59 -20.66
C GLU A 507 39.67 19.42 -21.66
N ARG A 508 40.21 19.67 -22.86
CA ARG A 508 40.45 18.66 -23.92
C ARG A 508 39.17 17.99 -24.46
N ASN A 509 38.00 18.55 -24.20
CA ASN A 509 36.75 18.12 -24.84
C ASN A 509 36.64 18.55 -26.31
N THR A 510 35.86 17.81 -27.09
CA THR A 510 35.48 18.14 -28.47
C THR A 510 33.97 18.00 -28.67
N TYR A 511 33.37 18.87 -29.46
CA TYR A 511 31.90 18.94 -29.63
C TYR A 511 31.52 19.08 -31.11
N VAL A 512 30.64 18.19 -31.59
CA VAL A 512 29.98 18.22 -32.90
C VAL A 512 28.47 18.31 -32.63
N LEU A 513 27.98 19.52 -32.38
CA LEU A 513 26.61 19.76 -31.96
C LEU A 513 25.76 20.16 -33.16
N ASN A 514 24.89 19.25 -33.59
CA ASN A 514 23.99 19.43 -34.73
C ASN A 514 22.59 19.85 -34.24
N ARG A 515 21.91 20.70 -35.03
CA ARG A 515 20.45 20.92 -34.91
C ARG A 515 19.77 20.48 -36.19
N GLU A 516 18.76 19.63 -36.04
CA GLU A 516 17.75 19.36 -37.06
C GLU A 516 16.45 20.10 -36.68
N GLY A 517 15.75 20.64 -37.68
CA GLY A 517 14.33 20.98 -37.49
C GLY A 517 13.53 19.71 -37.23
N THR A 518 12.37 19.82 -36.58
CA THR A 518 11.41 18.69 -36.48
C THR A 518 11.19 18.13 -37.90
N PRO A 519 11.47 16.84 -38.16
CA PRO A 519 11.57 16.37 -39.54
C PRO A 519 10.25 16.52 -40.29
N THR A 520 10.30 17.12 -41.49
CA THR A 520 9.11 17.36 -42.32
C THR A 520 8.77 16.19 -43.23
N GLY A 521 9.24 14.99 -42.91
CA GLY A 521 8.73 13.75 -43.48
C GLY A 521 7.45 13.34 -42.76
N ASP A 522 6.75 12.35 -43.30
CA ASP A 522 5.60 11.76 -42.62
C ASP A 522 5.99 11.27 -41.23
N SER A 523 5.13 11.51 -40.24
CA SER A 523 5.37 11.04 -38.88
C SER A 523 5.39 9.51 -38.86
N VAL A 524 6.06 8.94 -37.85
CA VAL A 524 5.68 7.59 -37.45
C VAL A 524 4.22 7.67 -36.98
N VAL A 525 3.40 6.71 -37.39
CA VAL A 525 2.01 6.60 -36.94
C VAL A 525 1.83 5.18 -36.44
N ALA A 526 1.54 5.03 -35.16
CA ALA A 526 1.46 3.73 -34.51
C ALA A 526 0.07 3.13 -34.73
N GLY A 527 0.04 1.88 -35.20
CA GLY A 527 -1.20 1.23 -35.57
C GLY A 527 -1.11 -0.28 -35.43
N PHE A 528 -2.19 -0.91 -34.99
CA PHE A 528 -2.29 -2.37 -35.03
C PHE A 528 -3.73 -2.85 -35.24
N SER A 529 -3.87 -4.14 -35.51
CA SER A 529 -5.09 -4.92 -35.27
C SER A 529 -4.75 -6.16 -34.44
N ALA A 530 -5.77 -6.75 -33.79
CA ALA A 530 -5.66 -7.95 -32.99
C ALA A 530 -6.78 -8.91 -33.36
N THR A 531 -6.54 -10.22 -33.34
CA THR A 531 -7.56 -11.24 -33.60
C THR A 531 -7.29 -12.55 -32.82
N PRO A 532 -8.30 -13.14 -32.14
CA PRO A 532 -9.59 -12.56 -31.79
C PRO A 532 -9.44 -11.43 -30.74
N PHE A 533 -10.52 -10.67 -30.51
CA PHE A 533 -10.59 -9.67 -29.43
C PHE A 533 -11.14 -10.25 -28.11
N SER A 534 -11.75 -11.45 -28.12
CA SER A 534 -12.24 -12.11 -26.92
C SER A 534 -12.38 -13.63 -27.08
N GLY A 535 -12.48 -14.34 -25.95
CA GLY A 535 -12.67 -15.79 -25.87
C GLY A 535 -12.29 -16.34 -24.49
N GLU A 536 -12.45 -17.66 -24.30
CA GLU A 536 -12.06 -18.36 -23.06
C GLU A 536 -10.53 -18.41 -22.88
N ALA A 537 -10.06 -18.36 -21.63
CA ALA A 537 -8.68 -18.67 -21.29
C ALA A 537 -8.36 -20.18 -21.51
N PRO A 538 -7.19 -20.54 -22.07
CA PRO A 538 -6.13 -19.65 -22.58
C PRO A 538 -6.44 -19.12 -23.99
N LEU A 539 -6.40 -17.79 -24.17
CA LEU A 539 -6.75 -17.15 -25.45
C LEU A 539 -5.51 -16.80 -26.27
N THR A 540 -5.29 -17.53 -27.38
CA THR A 540 -4.25 -17.18 -28.36
C THR A 540 -4.69 -16.01 -29.24
N VAL A 541 -4.00 -14.88 -29.16
CA VAL A 541 -4.24 -13.66 -29.95
C VAL A 541 -3.09 -13.43 -30.92
N ARG A 542 -3.45 -13.05 -32.15
CA ARG A 542 -2.51 -12.59 -33.19
C ARG A 542 -2.63 -11.09 -33.33
N PHE A 543 -1.52 -10.39 -33.11
CA PHE A 543 -1.38 -8.98 -33.40
C PHE A 543 -0.80 -8.80 -34.82
N ASN A 544 -1.17 -7.70 -35.46
CA ASN A 544 -0.69 -7.35 -36.79
C ASN A 544 -0.36 -5.86 -36.79
N ASP A 545 0.89 -5.51 -37.10
CA ASP A 545 1.38 -4.14 -37.18
C ASP A 545 0.83 -3.42 -38.42
N LEU A 546 0.15 -2.31 -38.16
CA LEU A 546 -0.37 -1.36 -39.14
C LEU A 546 0.38 -0.02 -39.09
N SER A 547 1.51 0.05 -38.39
CA SER A 547 2.24 1.30 -38.17
C SER A 547 2.94 1.78 -39.43
N GLU A 548 2.82 3.08 -39.71
CA GLU A 548 3.44 3.73 -40.85
C GLU A 548 4.79 4.33 -40.44
N ASN A 549 5.77 4.25 -41.35
CA ASN A 549 7.14 4.78 -41.21
C ASN A 549 8.00 4.22 -40.06
N ALA A 550 7.52 3.21 -39.31
CA ALA A 550 8.27 2.58 -38.22
C ALA A 550 9.31 1.53 -38.69
N THR A 551 10.55 1.66 -38.20
CA THR A 551 11.61 0.64 -38.32
C THR A 551 11.64 -0.28 -37.08
N LEU A 552 11.32 0.25 -35.90
CA LEU A 552 11.31 -0.43 -34.60
C LEU A 552 9.86 -0.57 -34.06
N ARG A 553 9.61 -1.62 -33.26
CA ARG A 553 8.36 -1.83 -32.51
C ARG A 553 8.68 -2.22 -31.08
N TRP A 554 7.81 -1.79 -30.17
CA TRP A 554 7.74 -2.30 -28.81
C TRP A 554 6.28 -2.44 -28.41
N TRP A 555 5.86 -3.68 -28.16
CA TRP A 555 4.53 -4.04 -27.69
C TRP A 555 4.57 -4.26 -26.18
N ASP A 556 3.62 -3.66 -25.49
CA ASP A 556 3.13 -4.09 -24.19
C ASP A 556 1.77 -4.76 -24.42
N LEU A 557 1.70 -6.03 -24.00
CA LEU A 557 0.60 -6.94 -24.27
C LEU A 557 -0.44 -6.92 -23.12
N GLY A 558 -0.28 -6.03 -22.13
CA GLY A 558 -1.26 -5.72 -21.10
C GLY A 558 -1.33 -6.70 -19.93
N ASP A 559 -0.64 -7.84 -20.01
CA ASP A 559 -0.57 -8.89 -19.00
C ASP A 559 0.83 -9.01 -18.35
N GLY A 560 1.70 -8.02 -18.58
CA GLY A 560 3.12 -8.05 -18.21
C GLY A 560 4.03 -8.65 -19.29
N ASN A 561 3.47 -9.26 -20.34
CA ASN A 561 4.24 -9.65 -21.51
C ASN A 561 4.49 -8.48 -22.47
N THR A 562 5.60 -8.58 -23.18
CA THR A 562 6.09 -7.57 -24.13
C THR A 562 6.73 -8.26 -25.33
N SER A 563 6.78 -7.59 -26.48
CA SER A 563 7.44 -8.10 -27.70
C SER A 563 8.05 -6.98 -28.55
N SER A 564 9.10 -7.30 -29.31
CA SER A 564 9.65 -6.44 -30.38
C SER A 564 9.40 -7.01 -31.79
N GLU A 565 8.69 -8.14 -31.90
CA GLU A 565 8.28 -8.69 -33.18
C GLU A 565 7.35 -7.73 -33.94
N ARG A 566 7.31 -7.85 -35.26
CA ARG A 566 6.38 -7.06 -36.07
C ARG A 566 4.93 -7.49 -35.81
N ASP A 567 4.64 -8.77 -35.93
CA ASP A 567 3.26 -9.30 -35.93
C ASP A 567 3.13 -10.40 -34.85
N PRO A 568 3.25 -10.06 -33.55
CA PRO A 568 3.42 -11.05 -32.49
C PRO A 568 2.19 -11.92 -32.27
N VAL A 569 2.44 -13.15 -31.82
CA VAL A 569 1.41 -14.09 -31.38
C VAL A 569 1.57 -14.32 -29.89
N HIS A 570 0.54 -14.01 -29.12
CA HIS A 570 0.55 -14.14 -27.67
C HIS A 570 -0.55 -15.08 -27.17
N VAL A 571 -0.42 -15.59 -25.95
CA VAL A 571 -1.40 -16.48 -25.31
C VAL A 571 -1.72 -15.96 -23.91
N TYR A 572 -2.92 -15.42 -23.74
CA TYR A 572 -3.42 -14.94 -22.45
C TYR A 572 -3.90 -16.13 -21.61
N GLY A 573 -3.15 -16.49 -20.58
CA GLY A 573 -3.44 -17.64 -19.72
C GLY A 573 -4.54 -17.42 -18.67
N ALA A 574 -4.93 -16.17 -18.39
CA ALA A 574 -5.87 -15.83 -17.33
C ALA A 574 -7.09 -15.02 -17.85
N PRO A 575 -8.24 -15.05 -17.17
CA PRO A 575 -9.36 -14.15 -17.45
C PRO A 575 -9.04 -12.71 -17.02
N GLY A 576 -9.42 -11.74 -17.86
CA GLY A 576 -9.18 -10.32 -17.62
C GLY A 576 -9.39 -9.46 -18.87
N ASN A 577 -9.41 -8.15 -18.69
CA ASN A 577 -9.32 -7.18 -19.78
C ASN A 577 -7.86 -6.72 -19.91
N TYR A 578 -7.29 -6.80 -21.10
CA TYR A 578 -5.90 -6.47 -21.36
C TYR A 578 -5.79 -5.22 -22.24
N THR A 579 -5.13 -4.21 -21.69
CA THR A 579 -4.82 -2.94 -22.37
C THR A 579 -3.56 -3.12 -23.20
N ILE A 580 -3.67 -2.99 -24.53
CA ILE A 580 -2.56 -3.24 -25.45
C ILE A 580 -1.95 -1.91 -25.89
N ARG A 581 -0.63 -1.79 -25.79
CA ARG A 581 0.11 -0.59 -26.20
C ARG A 581 1.22 -0.97 -27.18
N LEU A 582 1.20 -0.34 -28.36
CA LEU A 582 2.30 -0.40 -29.32
C LEU A 582 2.97 0.96 -29.40
N ILE A 583 4.27 0.99 -29.05
CA ILE A 583 5.18 2.05 -29.46
C ILE A 583 5.76 1.63 -30.81
N ALA A 584 5.51 2.41 -31.85
CA ALA A 584 6.16 2.25 -33.15
C ALA A 584 7.15 3.41 -33.33
N ALA A 585 8.36 3.13 -33.80
CA ALA A 585 9.43 4.13 -33.86
C ALA A 585 10.29 4.02 -35.13
N ASP A 586 10.88 5.14 -35.53
CA ASP A 586 12.09 5.19 -36.36
C ASP A 586 13.28 5.69 -35.51
N ASN A 587 14.44 5.89 -36.13
CA ASN A 587 15.67 6.32 -35.44
C ASN A 587 15.60 7.78 -34.86
N LEU A 588 14.42 8.41 -34.85
CA LEU A 588 14.23 9.84 -34.55
C LEU A 588 12.87 10.19 -33.92
N ARG A 589 11.83 9.44 -34.24
CA ARG A 589 10.42 9.70 -33.90
C ARG A 589 9.80 8.39 -33.42
N HIS A 590 8.81 8.49 -32.55
CA HIS A 590 7.85 7.41 -32.32
C HIS A 590 6.42 7.96 -32.35
N ASP A 591 5.48 7.04 -32.38
CA ASP A 591 4.09 7.27 -31.98
C ASP A 591 3.65 6.11 -31.07
N VAL A 592 2.58 6.32 -30.30
CA VAL A 592 2.13 5.40 -29.25
C VAL A 592 0.63 5.19 -29.38
N VAL A 593 0.23 3.99 -29.82
CA VAL A 593 -1.17 3.58 -29.83
C VAL A 593 -1.46 2.67 -28.65
N THR A 594 -2.21 3.18 -27.68
CA THR A 594 -2.78 2.39 -26.58
C THR A 594 -4.25 2.12 -26.87
N ARG A 595 -4.69 0.87 -26.68
CA ARG A 595 -6.10 0.48 -26.66
C ARG A 595 -6.42 -0.18 -25.33
N THR A 596 -7.11 0.57 -24.47
CA THR A 596 -7.70 0.07 -23.23
C THR A 596 -8.65 -1.08 -23.52
N ASP A 597 -8.59 -2.14 -22.70
CA ASP A 597 -9.48 -3.30 -22.73
C ASP A 597 -9.65 -3.93 -24.13
N CYS A 598 -8.58 -3.93 -24.92
CA CYS A 598 -8.58 -4.36 -26.32
C CYS A 598 -8.80 -5.87 -26.46
N ILE A 599 -8.30 -6.67 -25.52
CA ILE A 599 -8.54 -8.12 -25.43
C ILE A 599 -9.32 -8.42 -24.15
N SER A 600 -10.48 -9.08 -24.26
CA SER A 600 -11.29 -9.52 -23.11
C SER A 600 -11.29 -11.04 -23.03
N VAL A 601 -10.58 -11.59 -22.04
CA VAL A 601 -10.49 -13.02 -21.80
C VAL A 601 -11.48 -13.44 -20.72
N GLU A 602 -12.29 -14.45 -21.04
CA GLU A 602 -13.30 -15.02 -20.15
C GLU A 602 -12.76 -16.25 -19.41
N GLY A 603 -13.34 -16.53 -18.25
CA GLY A 603 -13.21 -17.81 -17.57
C GLY A 603 -14.33 -17.99 -16.55
N PRO A 604 -14.34 -19.12 -15.82
CA PRO A 604 -15.32 -19.38 -14.77
C PRO A 604 -15.41 -18.22 -13.79
N VAL A 605 -16.61 -17.66 -13.64
CA VAL A 605 -16.88 -16.62 -12.65
C VAL A 605 -17.01 -17.27 -11.28
N THR A 606 -16.42 -16.62 -10.26
CA THR A 606 -16.57 -17.02 -8.86
C THR A 606 -17.09 -15.81 -8.09
N ALA A 607 -18.33 -15.88 -7.62
CA ALA A 607 -18.98 -14.78 -6.93
C ALA A 607 -18.39 -14.62 -5.51
N SER A 608 -17.97 -13.39 -5.19
CA SER A 608 -17.42 -13.05 -3.88
C SER A 608 -17.59 -11.57 -3.59
N PHE A 609 -17.76 -11.21 -2.32
CA PHE A 609 -17.95 -9.83 -1.89
C PHE A 609 -17.63 -9.61 -0.42
N SER A 610 -17.47 -8.34 -0.05
CA SER A 610 -17.40 -7.86 1.32
C SER A 610 -18.50 -6.83 1.61
N ALA A 611 -18.75 -6.57 2.90
CA ALA A 611 -19.67 -5.56 3.39
C ALA A 611 -19.09 -4.89 4.64
N THR A 612 -19.13 -3.56 4.71
CA THR A 612 -18.55 -2.77 5.81
C THR A 612 -19.36 -1.51 6.08
N PRO A 613 -19.74 -1.21 7.35
CA PRO A 613 -19.76 -2.13 8.51
C PRO A 613 -20.95 -3.10 8.47
N THR A 614 -20.83 -4.26 9.13
CA THR A 614 -21.86 -5.32 9.18
C THR A 614 -22.88 -5.16 10.32
N LEU A 615 -22.68 -4.20 11.23
CA LEU A 615 -23.60 -3.88 12.32
C LEU A 615 -23.85 -2.37 12.33
N VAL A 616 -25.09 -1.94 12.13
CA VAL A 616 -25.46 -0.52 11.95
C VAL A 616 -26.79 -0.15 12.62
N PRO A 617 -26.98 1.11 13.02
CA PRO A 617 -28.32 1.61 13.34
C PRO A 617 -29.18 1.75 12.06
N VAL A 618 -30.50 1.70 12.21
CA VAL A 618 -31.46 2.00 11.11
C VAL A 618 -31.12 3.35 10.44
N GLY A 619 -31.16 3.39 9.10
CA GLY A 619 -30.87 4.59 8.33
C GLY A 619 -29.38 4.92 8.12
N ALA A 620 -28.44 4.15 8.68
CA ALA A 620 -27.02 4.29 8.37
C ALA A 620 -26.60 3.49 7.11
N PRO A 621 -25.61 3.98 6.34
CA PRO A 621 -25.17 3.34 5.11
C PRO A 621 -24.22 2.16 5.37
N VAL A 622 -24.45 1.04 4.67
CA VAL A 622 -23.50 -0.06 4.54
C VAL A 622 -22.89 -0.02 3.14
N ARG A 623 -21.56 -0.12 3.07
CA ARG A 623 -20.81 -0.21 1.81
C ARG A 623 -20.55 -1.66 1.46
N PHE A 624 -20.76 -2.03 0.21
CA PHE A 624 -20.43 -3.35 -0.32
C PHE A 624 -19.35 -3.21 -1.40
N ALA A 625 -18.60 -4.29 -1.65
CA ALA A 625 -17.65 -4.35 -2.76
C ALA A 625 -17.60 -5.77 -3.33
N SER A 626 -17.74 -5.89 -4.66
CA SER A 626 -17.60 -7.18 -5.35
C SER A 626 -16.12 -7.53 -5.51
N THR A 627 -15.72 -8.63 -4.87
CA THR A 627 -14.39 -9.27 -5.01
C THR A 627 -14.45 -10.50 -5.93
N SER A 628 -15.47 -10.56 -6.80
CA SER A 628 -15.76 -11.69 -7.69
C SER A 628 -14.69 -11.91 -8.77
N GLY A 629 -14.22 -13.15 -8.93
CA GLY A 629 -13.24 -13.57 -9.93
C GLY A 629 -13.85 -13.96 -11.28
N GLY A 630 -12.99 -14.21 -12.28
CA GLY A 630 -13.41 -14.65 -13.63
C GLY A 630 -13.83 -13.53 -14.60
N ASN A 631 -13.40 -12.29 -14.32
CA ASN A 631 -13.73 -11.10 -15.12
C ASN A 631 -15.25 -10.89 -15.35
N PRO A 632 -16.08 -10.82 -14.29
CA PRO A 632 -17.52 -10.57 -14.44
C PRO A 632 -17.78 -9.14 -14.93
N HIS A 633 -18.57 -9.04 -16.00
CA HIS A 633 -19.06 -7.80 -16.59
C HIS A 633 -20.33 -7.32 -15.89
N ASP A 634 -21.23 -8.25 -15.56
CA ASP A 634 -22.50 -8.00 -14.91
C ASP A 634 -22.45 -8.43 -13.44
N LEU A 635 -23.10 -7.62 -12.59
CA LEU A 635 -23.26 -7.86 -11.16
C LEU A 635 -24.73 -7.61 -10.80
N SER A 636 -25.29 -8.41 -9.91
CA SER A 636 -26.66 -8.23 -9.39
C SER A 636 -26.68 -8.53 -7.90
N TRP A 637 -26.88 -7.49 -7.10
CA TRP A 637 -26.97 -7.56 -5.65
C TRP A 637 -28.42 -7.66 -5.21
N GLU A 638 -28.67 -8.48 -4.19
CA GLU A 638 -29.91 -8.49 -3.39
C GLU A 638 -29.50 -8.26 -1.94
N PHE A 639 -29.98 -7.19 -1.29
CA PHE A 639 -29.60 -6.84 0.07
C PHE A 639 -30.47 -7.50 1.16
N GLY A 640 -31.42 -8.37 0.78
CA GLY A 640 -32.26 -9.13 1.70
C GLY A 640 -33.47 -8.38 2.26
N ASP A 641 -33.53 -7.05 2.12
CA ASP A 641 -34.69 -6.21 2.44
C ASP A 641 -35.58 -5.88 1.22
N GLY A 642 -35.21 -6.41 0.04
CA GLY A 642 -35.82 -6.10 -1.26
C GLY A 642 -35.13 -4.94 -2.01
N GLY A 643 -34.08 -4.35 -1.46
CA GLY A 643 -33.16 -3.47 -2.18
C GLY A 643 -32.21 -4.26 -3.09
N THR A 644 -31.91 -3.69 -4.26
CA THR A 644 -31.04 -4.29 -5.28
C THR A 644 -30.05 -3.28 -5.85
N SER A 645 -28.95 -3.76 -6.44
CA SER A 645 -28.02 -2.91 -7.22
C SER A 645 -27.29 -3.72 -8.30
N ILE A 646 -26.70 -3.02 -9.26
CA ILE A 646 -25.81 -3.56 -10.31
C ILE A 646 -24.39 -2.94 -10.26
N GLU A 647 -24.12 -2.06 -9.30
CA GLU A 647 -22.84 -1.38 -9.17
C GLU A 647 -21.75 -2.33 -8.62
N ARG A 648 -20.46 -2.03 -8.85
CA ARG A 648 -19.36 -2.83 -8.28
C ARG A 648 -19.14 -2.59 -6.79
N GLU A 649 -19.45 -1.38 -6.31
CA GLU A 649 -19.26 -0.93 -4.93
C GLU A 649 -20.50 -0.18 -4.37
N PRO A 650 -21.68 -0.81 -4.31
CA PRO A 650 -22.91 -0.10 -3.94
C PRO A 650 -22.93 0.29 -2.46
N VAL A 651 -23.67 1.37 -2.18
CA VAL A 651 -23.98 1.81 -0.81
C VAL A 651 -25.48 1.66 -0.58
N HIS A 652 -25.87 0.77 0.34
CA HIS A 652 -27.27 0.55 0.69
C HIS A 652 -27.61 1.10 2.07
N VAL A 653 -28.88 1.47 2.28
CA VAL A 653 -29.40 2.02 3.54
C VAL A 653 -30.67 1.26 3.93
N TYR A 654 -30.57 0.48 5.00
CA TYR A 654 -31.68 -0.31 5.51
C TYR A 654 -32.67 0.58 6.28
N SER A 655 -33.95 0.41 5.97
CA SER A 655 -35.05 1.24 6.50
C SER A 655 -35.75 0.67 7.75
N THR A 656 -35.40 -0.56 8.15
CA THR A 656 -35.95 -1.27 9.30
C THR A 656 -34.85 -2.05 10.03
N ALA A 657 -35.03 -2.26 11.34
CA ALA A 657 -34.17 -3.16 12.10
C ALA A 657 -34.40 -4.62 11.67
N GLY A 658 -33.34 -5.43 11.72
CA GLY A 658 -33.38 -6.81 11.22
C GLY A 658 -32.00 -7.46 11.09
N THR A 659 -31.99 -8.67 10.54
CA THR A 659 -30.79 -9.39 10.14
C THR A 659 -31.01 -9.86 8.70
N PHE A 660 -30.11 -9.46 7.80
CA PHE A 660 -30.34 -9.54 6.36
C PHE A 660 -29.31 -10.45 5.69
N ASP A 661 -29.84 -11.40 4.91
CA ASP A 661 -29.08 -12.26 4.00
C ASP A 661 -28.75 -11.44 2.74
N VAL A 662 -27.47 -11.21 2.48
CA VAL A 662 -27.03 -10.49 1.29
C VAL A 662 -26.59 -11.50 0.24
N SER A 663 -26.91 -11.26 -1.03
CA SER A 663 -26.36 -12.04 -2.14
C SER A 663 -25.81 -11.17 -3.25
N LEU A 664 -24.86 -11.74 -3.98
CA LEU A 664 -24.31 -11.21 -5.23
C LEU A 664 -24.30 -12.34 -6.26
N MET A 665 -25.04 -12.16 -7.35
CA MET A 665 -24.80 -12.87 -8.61
C MET A 665 -23.76 -12.09 -9.42
N ALA A 666 -22.77 -12.77 -9.96
CA ALA A 666 -21.77 -12.21 -10.87
C ALA A 666 -21.73 -13.03 -12.16
N SER A 667 -21.58 -12.38 -13.31
CA SER A 667 -21.51 -13.07 -14.61
C SER A 667 -20.68 -12.34 -15.67
N ASN A 668 -20.16 -13.12 -16.63
CA ASN A 668 -19.67 -12.64 -17.93
C ASN A 668 -20.56 -13.24 -19.04
N THR A 669 -20.17 -13.23 -20.32
CA THR A 669 -21.09 -13.65 -21.41
C THR A 669 -21.40 -15.15 -21.41
N ARG A 670 -20.72 -15.93 -20.56
CA ARG A 670 -20.69 -17.40 -20.60
C ARG A 670 -20.91 -18.08 -19.25
N TYR A 671 -20.39 -17.50 -18.18
CA TYR A 671 -20.43 -18.07 -16.83
C TYR A 671 -21.16 -17.12 -15.87
N SER A 672 -21.87 -17.72 -14.92
CA SER A 672 -22.55 -17.03 -13.82
C SER A 672 -22.37 -17.82 -12.53
N ASP A 673 -22.06 -17.15 -11.44
CA ASP A 673 -22.06 -17.71 -10.09
C ASP A 673 -22.84 -16.82 -9.13
N THR A 674 -23.25 -17.32 -7.97
CA THR A 674 -24.04 -16.57 -6.99
C THR A 674 -23.62 -16.90 -5.57
N ARG A 675 -23.06 -15.89 -4.89
CA ARG A 675 -22.68 -15.99 -3.48
C ARG A 675 -23.80 -15.44 -2.61
N ILE A 676 -24.22 -16.21 -1.62
CA ILE A 676 -25.11 -15.75 -0.55
C ILE A 676 -24.31 -15.77 0.76
N LEU A 677 -24.43 -14.72 1.57
CA LEU A 677 -23.89 -14.61 2.93
C LEU A 677 -25.05 -14.39 3.92
N PRO A 678 -25.54 -15.46 4.59
CA PRO A 678 -26.67 -15.36 5.51
C PRO A 678 -26.37 -14.50 6.74
N GLY A 679 -27.33 -13.64 7.10
CA GLY A 679 -27.26 -12.72 8.24
C GLY A 679 -26.03 -11.81 8.28
N LEU A 680 -25.49 -11.45 7.11
CA LEU A 680 -24.27 -10.66 6.97
C LEU A 680 -24.41 -9.26 7.58
N VAL A 681 -25.56 -8.61 7.38
CA VAL A 681 -25.83 -7.28 7.91
C VAL A 681 -26.87 -7.36 9.01
N LYS A 682 -26.59 -6.69 10.13
CA LYS A 682 -27.49 -6.55 11.27
C LYS A 682 -27.78 -5.07 11.49
N VAL A 683 -29.07 -4.76 11.57
CA VAL A 683 -29.58 -3.40 11.67
C VAL A 683 -30.38 -3.30 12.96
N PHE A 684 -30.08 -2.31 13.80
CA PHE A 684 -30.72 -2.14 15.11
C PHE A 684 -31.39 -0.78 15.26
N ASP A 685 -32.46 -0.72 16.04
CA ASP A 685 -33.11 0.55 16.38
C ASP A 685 -32.30 1.34 17.43
N VAL A 686 -32.25 2.66 17.25
CA VAL A 686 -31.54 3.58 18.14
C VAL A 686 -32.45 3.91 19.32
N VAL A 687 -32.17 3.31 20.48
CA VAL A 687 -32.88 3.66 21.71
C VAL A 687 -32.70 5.14 22.02
N THR A 688 -33.83 5.84 22.09
CA THR A 688 -33.91 7.26 22.46
C THR A 688 -34.63 7.35 23.81
N PRO A 689 -33.90 7.50 24.92
CA PRO A 689 -34.49 7.52 26.25
C PRO A 689 -35.38 8.74 26.44
N SER A 690 -36.54 8.53 27.04
CA SER A 690 -37.52 9.58 27.34
C SER A 690 -38.39 9.15 28.51
N PHE A 691 -38.85 10.08 29.33
CA PHE A 691 -39.81 9.79 30.39
C PHE A 691 -40.63 11.01 30.79
N THR A 692 -41.73 10.75 31.50
CA THR A 692 -42.53 11.76 32.20
C THR A 692 -42.61 11.42 33.70
N VAL A 693 -42.95 12.42 34.52
CA VAL A 693 -43.17 12.29 35.97
C VAL A 693 -44.53 12.85 36.34
N ASP A 694 -45.17 12.32 37.39
CA ASP A 694 -46.47 12.80 37.84
C ASP A 694 -46.41 14.16 38.57
N ARG A 695 -45.26 14.45 39.21
CA ARG A 695 -44.95 15.73 39.89
C ARG A 695 -43.45 16.00 39.91
N THR A 696 -43.08 17.28 40.05
CA THR A 696 -41.68 17.74 40.18
C THR A 696 -41.39 18.45 41.50
N GLU A 697 -42.39 18.70 42.35
CA GLU A 697 -42.22 19.40 43.63
C GLU A 697 -43.17 18.90 44.73
N GLY A 698 -42.78 19.09 45.99
CA GLY A 698 -43.61 18.83 47.17
C GLY A 698 -42.82 18.68 48.47
N PRO A 699 -43.47 18.62 49.65
CA PRO A 699 -42.80 18.44 50.94
C PRO A 699 -42.32 17.00 51.13
N ALA A 700 -41.23 16.81 51.89
CA ALA A 700 -40.78 15.50 52.32
C ALA A 700 -41.77 14.84 53.33
N PRO A 701 -42.00 13.52 53.26
CA PRO A 701 -41.55 12.59 52.22
C PRO A 701 -42.37 12.73 50.93
N LEU A 702 -41.69 12.84 49.78
CA LEU A 702 -42.33 13.02 48.48
C LEU A 702 -42.26 11.75 47.62
N GLU A 703 -43.40 11.09 47.44
CA GLU A 703 -43.56 10.00 46.46
C GLU A 703 -43.78 10.57 45.05
N VAL A 704 -43.02 10.06 44.07
CA VAL A 704 -43.05 10.45 42.65
C VAL A 704 -43.10 9.20 41.77
N ALA A 705 -44.01 9.20 40.79
CA ALA A 705 -44.16 8.12 39.81
C ALA A 705 -43.51 8.50 38.47
N PHE A 706 -42.65 7.62 37.96
CA PHE A 706 -41.89 7.80 36.73
C PHE A 706 -42.44 6.89 35.63
N THR A 707 -42.74 7.48 34.47
CA THR A 707 -43.26 6.74 33.31
C THR A 707 -42.26 6.86 32.16
N ASP A 708 -41.49 5.80 31.93
CA ASP A 708 -40.76 5.60 30.66
C ASP A 708 -41.65 5.85 29.43
N THR A 709 -41.12 6.61 28.48
CA THR A 709 -41.69 6.91 27.16
C THR A 709 -40.62 6.78 26.06
N SER A 710 -39.57 6.00 26.30
CA SER A 710 -38.45 5.79 25.38
C SER A 710 -38.88 5.09 24.09
N THR A 711 -38.20 5.39 22.98
CA THR A 711 -38.47 4.78 21.66
C THR A 711 -37.28 3.94 21.18
N GLY A 712 -37.53 2.99 20.27
CA GLY A 712 -36.50 2.13 19.66
C GLY A 712 -36.35 0.76 20.32
N GLU A 713 -37.47 0.19 20.79
CA GLU A 713 -37.57 -1.12 21.46
C GLU A 713 -36.49 -1.36 22.55
N PRO A 714 -36.51 -0.57 23.65
CA PRO A 714 -35.63 -0.83 24.80
C PRO A 714 -35.97 -2.16 25.48
N GLU A 715 -34.94 -2.95 25.76
CA GLU A 715 -34.99 -4.24 26.48
C GLU A 715 -34.58 -4.08 27.96
N HIS A 716 -33.85 -3.01 28.30
CA HIS A 716 -33.39 -2.72 29.66
C HIS A 716 -33.42 -1.22 30.01
N TRP A 717 -33.67 -0.95 31.29
CA TRP A 717 -33.71 0.40 31.89
C TRP A 717 -32.83 0.44 33.15
N LEU A 718 -32.24 1.60 33.41
CA LEU A 718 -31.59 1.94 34.68
C LEU A 718 -31.91 3.39 35.03
N TRP A 719 -32.64 3.57 36.12
CA TRP A 719 -32.94 4.85 36.74
C TRP A 719 -31.91 5.16 37.82
N ASP A 720 -31.40 6.39 37.82
CA ASP A 720 -30.74 7.03 38.97
C ASP A 720 -31.65 8.16 39.44
N PHE A 721 -32.08 8.12 40.70
CA PHE A 721 -33.00 9.11 41.26
C PHE A 721 -32.30 10.36 41.80
N GLY A 722 -30.97 10.42 41.77
CA GLY A 722 -30.16 11.55 42.22
C GLY A 722 -29.94 11.64 43.74
N ASP A 723 -30.54 10.74 44.53
CA ASP A 723 -30.39 10.63 45.99
C ASP A 723 -29.45 9.48 46.42
N GLY A 724 -28.95 8.70 45.45
CA GLY A 724 -28.15 7.49 45.65
C GLY A 724 -28.92 6.17 45.48
N ASN A 725 -30.23 6.21 45.27
CA ASN A 725 -31.06 5.05 44.95
C ASN A 725 -31.22 4.87 43.42
N THR A 726 -31.42 3.63 42.99
CA THR A 726 -31.58 3.26 41.58
C THR A 726 -32.70 2.23 41.38
N SER A 727 -33.17 2.08 40.15
CA SER A 727 -34.17 1.06 39.77
C SER A 727 -33.94 0.54 38.36
N VAL A 728 -34.34 -0.71 38.09
CA VAL A 728 -34.32 -1.33 36.74
C VAL A 728 -35.74 -1.63 36.21
N THR A 729 -36.77 -1.19 36.94
CA THR A 729 -38.18 -1.30 36.52
C THR A 729 -38.49 -0.24 35.46
N GLN A 730 -39.24 -0.60 34.41
CA GLN A 730 -39.60 0.35 33.33
C GLN A 730 -40.39 1.58 33.84
N HIS A 731 -41.37 1.39 34.72
CA HIS A 731 -42.15 2.48 35.33
C HIS A 731 -42.04 2.41 36.86
N PRO A 732 -41.00 2.98 37.48
CA PRO A 732 -40.82 2.92 38.93
C PRO A 732 -41.61 4.03 39.66
N VAL A 733 -41.83 3.80 40.95
CA VAL A 733 -42.24 4.83 41.91
C VAL A 733 -41.11 4.94 42.93
N HIS A 734 -40.71 6.16 43.28
CA HIS A 734 -39.65 6.44 44.25
C HIS A 734 -40.12 7.46 45.30
N ALA A 735 -39.55 7.38 46.51
CA ALA A 735 -39.91 8.22 47.64
C ALA A 735 -38.69 8.98 48.17
N TYR A 736 -38.75 10.30 48.11
CA TYR A 736 -37.69 11.18 48.62
C TYR A 736 -37.98 11.58 50.07
N GLU A 737 -37.29 10.94 51.01
CA GLU A 737 -37.45 11.14 52.47
C GLU A 737 -36.87 12.48 52.99
N CYS A 738 -36.03 13.15 52.21
CA CYS A 738 -35.29 14.36 52.62
C CYS A 738 -35.57 15.54 51.67
N PRO A 739 -35.58 16.79 52.18
CA PRO A 739 -35.56 17.99 51.34
C PRO A 739 -34.26 18.11 50.53
N GLY A 740 -34.38 18.51 49.26
CA GLY A 740 -33.28 18.59 48.30
C GLY A 740 -33.74 18.95 46.89
N ASN A 741 -32.81 19.04 45.94
CA ASN A 741 -33.14 18.97 44.50
C ASN A 741 -32.40 17.77 43.91
N TYR A 742 -33.13 16.88 43.26
CA TYR A 742 -32.68 15.56 42.84
C TYR A 742 -32.71 15.41 41.31
N THR A 743 -31.53 15.23 40.71
CA THR A 743 -31.35 15.10 39.26
C THR A 743 -31.63 13.67 38.79
N VAL A 744 -32.84 13.41 38.30
CA VAL A 744 -33.23 12.06 37.84
C VAL A 744 -32.72 11.79 36.42
N THR A 745 -32.05 10.65 36.23
CA THR A 745 -31.55 10.18 34.93
C THR A 745 -32.10 8.79 34.60
N LEU A 746 -32.65 8.64 33.40
CA LEU A 746 -32.99 7.35 32.81
C LEU A 746 -31.93 6.97 31.77
N THR A 747 -31.31 5.81 31.97
CA THR A 747 -30.54 5.11 30.94
C THR A 747 -31.41 3.99 30.37
N ALA A 748 -31.55 3.91 29.05
CA ALA A 748 -32.32 2.85 28.39
C ALA A 748 -31.55 2.27 27.20
N GLY A 749 -31.76 1.00 26.90
CA GLY A 749 -31.03 0.32 25.82
C GLY A 749 -31.62 -1.01 25.39
N ASN A 750 -31.03 -1.57 24.34
CA ASN A 750 -31.27 -2.90 23.77
C ASN A 750 -29.93 -3.62 23.57
N ALA A 751 -29.94 -4.83 23.01
CA ALA A 751 -28.77 -5.68 22.80
C ALA A 751 -27.61 -5.06 21.98
N PHE A 752 -27.84 -3.93 21.29
CA PHE A 752 -26.84 -3.29 20.42
C PHE A 752 -26.54 -1.84 20.80
N PHE A 753 -27.45 -1.14 21.48
CA PHE A 753 -27.33 0.29 21.77
C PHE A 753 -27.85 0.65 23.16
N THR A 754 -27.26 1.64 23.82
CA THR A 754 -27.71 2.16 25.11
C THR A 754 -27.36 3.63 25.21
N ASN A 755 -28.26 4.43 25.76
CA ASN A 755 -28.16 5.89 25.85
C ASN A 755 -28.85 6.38 27.14
N SER A 756 -28.72 7.65 27.50
CA SER A 756 -29.40 8.23 28.67
C SER A 756 -30.05 9.60 28.43
N THR A 757 -30.98 9.97 29.30
CA THR A 757 -31.64 11.27 29.35
C THR A 757 -31.90 11.69 30.80
N THR A 758 -32.01 12.99 31.07
CA THR A 758 -32.08 13.55 32.43
C THR A 758 -33.21 14.57 32.54
N LEU A 759 -33.94 14.56 33.65
CA LEU A 759 -34.97 15.55 33.97
C LEU A 759 -34.32 16.90 34.28
N ALA A 760 -34.46 17.86 33.36
CA ALA A 760 -33.65 19.08 33.34
C ALA A 760 -33.69 19.96 34.60
N GLU A 761 -34.85 20.06 35.26
CA GLU A 761 -35.04 20.87 36.49
C GLU A 761 -34.94 20.03 37.79
N GLY A 762 -34.86 18.70 37.67
CA GLY A 762 -34.88 17.75 38.79
C GLY A 762 -36.24 17.57 39.47
N VAL A 763 -36.21 17.01 40.67
CA VAL A 763 -37.34 16.92 41.62
C VAL A 763 -36.99 17.72 42.88
N ILE A 764 -37.81 18.71 43.21
CA ILE A 764 -37.57 19.69 44.29
C ILE A 764 -38.40 19.30 45.52
N VAL A 765 -37.72 18.80 46.54
CA VAL A 765 -38.34 18.34 47.79
C VAL A 765 -38.15 19.40 48.87
N THR A 766 -39.23 19.86 49.50
CA THR A 766 -39.21 20.95 50.48
C THR A 766 -39.33 20.44 51.92
N ALA A 767 -38.90 21.25 52.89
CA ALA A 767 -39.06 20.93 54.30
C ALA A 767 -40.52 21.07 54.74
N GLN A 768 -41.01 20.12 55.54
CA GLN A 768 -42.31 20.23 56.19
C GLN A 768 -42.30 21.36 57.24
N ALA A 769 -43.33 22.22 57.23
CA ALA A 769 -43.44 23.30 58.21
C ALA A 769 -43.72 22.76 59.64
N PRO A 770 -43.17 23.39 60.70
CA PRO A 770 -43.38 22.93 62.07
C PRO A 770 -44.85 23.06 62.49
N SER A 771 -45.36 22.04 63.18
CA SER A 771 -46.72 22.02 63.73
C SER A 771 -46.80 22.80 65.04
N VAL A 772 -47.77 23.71 65.15
CA VAL A 772 -48.02 24.57 66.32
C VAL A 772 -49.40 24.26 66.91
N THR A 773 -49.54 24.27 68.24
CA THR A 773 -50.80 23.93 68.93
C THR A 773 -51.55 25.16 69.46
N ALA A 774 -52.78 24.97 69.91
CA ALA A 774 -53.65 26.06 70.37
C ALA A 774 -53.17 26.64 71.71
N VAL A 775 -52.74 27.91 71.70
CA VAL A 775 -52.29 28.66 72.88
C VAL A 775 -53.41 28.69 73.94
N PRO A 776 -53.14 28.52 75.26
CA PRO A 776 -54.19 28.46 76.27
C PRO A 776 -55.06 29.73 76.33
N GLY A 777 -56.32 29.62 75.87
CA GLY A 777 -57.26 30.73 75.76
C GLY A 777 -57.46 31.28 74.34
N ALA A 778 -56.78 30.71 73.35
CA ALA A 778 -57.11 30.83 71.92
C ALA A 778 -58.46 30.15 71.61
N GLU A 779 -59.09 30.53 70.49
CA GLU A 779 -60.27 29.84 69.97
C GLU A 779 -59.89 28.70 69.00
N SER A 780 -58.74 28.78 68.33
CA SER A 780 -58.18 27.68 67.53
C SER A 780 -56.63 27.64 67.57
N SER A 781 -55.99 26.85 66.71
CA SER A 781 -54.52 26.90 66.57
C SER A 781 -54.11 28.25 65.94
N PRO A 782 -52.97 28.83 66.36
CA PRO A 782 -52.39 30.01 65.73
C PRO A 782 -52.26 29.87 64.21
N VAL A 783 -52.40 30.98 63.49
CA VAL A 783 -52.36 31.05 62.02
C VAL A 783 -51.24 31.99 61.55
N ARG A 784 -50.48 31.54 60.54
CA ARG A 784 -49.55 32.41 59.80
C ARG A 784 -50.34 33.25 58.80
N LEU A 785 -50.42 34.56 59.01
CA LEU A 785 -51.00 35.50 58.05
C LEU A 785 -49.92 36.17 57.18
N GLY A 786 -48.69 36.27 57.69
CA GLY A 786 -47.51 36.70 56.95
C GLY A 786 -46.78 35.57 56.21
N THR A 787 -45.86 35.95 55.32
CA THR A 787 -44.94 35.03 54.61
C THR A 787 -43.55 34.96 55.25
N ASP A 788 -43.34 35.60 56.40
CA ASP A 788 -42.06 35.60 57.15
C ASP A 788 -41.89 34.36 58.04
N GLY A 789 -42.94 33.58 58.24
CA GLY A 789 -42.93 32.34 59.01
C GLY A 789 -43.39 32.49 60.46
N LEU A 790 -43.85 33.67 60.86
CA LEU A 790 -44.36 33.92 62.22
C LEU A 790 -45.89 33.75 62.28
N TYR A 791 -46.40 33.42 63.47
CA TYR A 791 -47.82 33.17 63.72
C TYR A 791 -48.49 34.40 64.36
N ASP A 792 -48.66 35.47 63.58
CA ASP A 792 -49.17 36.76 64.08
C ASP A 792 -50.65 36.72 64.54
N ASP A 793 -51.43 35.74 64.10
CA ASP A 793 -52.75 35.40 64.65
C ASP A 793 -52.56 34.29 65.69
N VAL A 794 -52.42 34.68 66.95
CA VAL A 794 -52.10 33.84 68.10
C VAL A 794 -53.36 33.19 68.70
N ASN A 795 -54.53 33.82 68.54
CA ASN A 795 -55.80 33.29 69.02
C ASN A 795 -56.54 32.41 68.00
N GLY A 796 -56.13 32.45 66.73
CA GLY A 796 -56.62 31.61 65.64
C GLY A 796 -57.98 32.03 65.09
N ASN A 797 -58.29 33.34 65.02
CA ASN A 797 -59.58 33.84 64.51
C ASN A 797 -59.59 34.22 63.02
N GLY A 798 -58.44 34.16 62.34
CA GLY A 798 -58.23 34.58 60.96
C GLY A 798 -57.78 36.03 60.82
N ARG A 799 -57.30 36.67 61.90
CA ARG A 799 -56.79 38.05 61.94
C ARG A 799 -55.71 38.17 63.01
N SER A 800 -54.76 39.06 62.77
CA SER A 800 -53.86 39.57 63.80
C SER A 800 -54.45 40.90 64.30
N ASP A 801 -54.89 40.96 65.55
CA ASP A 801 -55.35 42.21 66.19
C ASP A 801 -54.91 42.32 67.67
N PHE A 802 -55.38 43.35 68.38
CA PHE A 802 -54.97 43.59 69.78
C PHE A 802 -55.33 42.43 70.74
N ALA A 803 -56.31 41.57 70.40
CA ALA A 803 -56.59 40.36 71.15
C ALA A 803 -55.40 39.37 71.14
N ASP A 804 -54.67 39.28 70.03
CA ASP A 804 -53.46 38.45 69.89
C ASP A 804 -52.34 38.96 70.79
N VAL A 805 -52.10 40.27 70.77
CA VAL A 805 -51.10 40.92 71.66
C VAL A 805 -51.40 40.60 73.13
N VAL A 806 -52.68 40.68 73.52
CA VAL A 806 -53.11 40.44 74.90
C VAL A 806 -53.04 38.95 75.26
N LEU A 807 -53.45 38.04 74.38
CA LEU A 807 -53.34 36.61 74.61
C LEU A 807 -51.86 36.19 74.70
N PHE A 808 -51.05 36.63 73.74
CA PHE A 808 -49.61 36.39 73.69
C PHE A 808 -48.91 36.89 74.95
N PHE A 809 -49.15 38.15 75.36
CA PHE A 809 -48.60 38.71 76.60
C PHE A 809 -48.96 37.86 77.83
N ASN A 810 -50.22 37.43 77.95
CA ASN A 810 -50.67 36.63 79.09
C ASN A 810 -50.11 35.20 79.08
N GLN A 811 -49.74 34.66 77.91
CA GLN A 811 -49.28 33.28 77.75
C GLN A 811 -47.80 33.11 77.34
N MET A 812 -47.01 34.19 77.25
CA MET A 812 -45.59 34.16 76.85
C MET A 812 -44.79 33.01 77.47
N ALA A 813 -44.94 32.80 78.79
CA ALA A 813 -44.24 31.75 79.52
C ALA A 813 -44.65 30.34 79.08
N TRP A 814 -45.94 30.11 78.79
CA TRP A 814 -46.40 28.84 78.26
C TRP A 814 -45.91 28.61 76.83
N ILE A 815 -45.98 29.64 75.98
CA ILE A 815 -45.51 29.59 74.58
C ILE A 815 -44.01 29.26 74.54
N ALA A 816 -43.20 29.93 75.37
CA ALA A 816 -41.77 29.68 75.52
C ALA A 816 -41.40 28.26 75.98
N GLU A 817 -42.31 27.57 76.68
CA GLU A 817 -42.10 26.22 77.22
C GLU A 817 -42.66 25.10 76.33
N ASN A 818 -43.63 25.38 75.45
CA ASN A 818 -44.45 24.36 74.77
C ASN A 818 -44.47 24.47 73.24
N GLU A 819 -44.20 25.64 72.65
CA GLU A 819 -44.27 25.86 71.20
C GLU A 819 -42.88 26.12 70.58
N PRO A 820 -42.70 25.96 69.25
CA PRO A 820 -41.46 26.28 68.58
C PRO A 820 -41.10 27.77 68.75
N LEU A 821 -39.95 28.05 69.35
CA LEU A 821 -39.52 29.42 69.68
C LEU A 821 -39.48 30.32 68.43
N GLU A 822 -38.96 29.79 67.33
CA GLU A 822 -38.89 30.40 65.99
C GLU A 822 -40.26 30.74 65.36
N ALA A 823 -41.37 30.20 65.88
CA ALA A 823 -42.72 30.49 65.42
C ALA A 823 -43.31 31.77 66.07
N PHE A 824 -42.69 32.25 67.16
CA PHE A 824 -43.23 33.28 68.06
C PHE A 824 -42.22 34.34 68.53
N ASP A 825 -40.93 34.19 68.19
CA ASP A 825 -39.88 35.21 68.39
C ASP A 825 -40.03 36.33 67.35
N PHE A 826 -41.10 37.12 67.49
CA PHE A 826 -41.46 38.22 66.58
C PHE A 826 -40.38 39.31 66.46
N ASN A 827 -39.44 39.39 67.42
CA ASN A 827 -38.30 40.31 67.40
C ASN A 827 -36.96 39.67 66.96
N GLY A 828 -36.87 38.34 66.89
CA GLY A 828 -35.72 37.58 66.39
C GLY A 828 -34.51 37.55 67.33
N ASN A 829 -34.71 37.58 68.65
CA ASN A 829 -33.63 37.64 69.64
C ASN A 829 -33.23 36.30 70.30
N GLY A 830 -33.93 35.21 69.96
CA GLY A 830 -33.67 33.86 70.45
C GLY A 830 -34.37 33.50 71.77
N ARG A 831 -35.35 34.29 72.22
CA ARG A 831 -36.23 33.98 73.37
C ARG A 831 -37.55 34.75 73.27
N ILE A 832 -38.62 34.18 73.81
CA ILE A 832 -39.91 34.86 73.95
C ILE A 832 -39.85 35.80 75.16
N ASP A 833 -39.91 37.11 74.94
CA ASP A 833 -40.02 38.11 76.01
C ASP A 833 -40.95 39.30 75.68
N PHE A 834 -40.98 40.32 76.54
CA PHE A 834 -41.86 41.47 76.36
C PHE A 834 -41.55 42.31 75.10
N ALA A 835 -40.35 42.19 74.53
CA ALA A 835 -40.02 42.76 73.22
C ALA A 835 -40.80 42.09 72.08
N ASP A 836 -41.15 40.81 72.19
CA ASP A 836 -42.01 40.12 71.21
C ASP A 836 -43.45 40.62 71.29
N VAL A 837 -43.95 40.88 72.50
CA VAL A 837 -45.26 41.52 72.70
C VAL A 837 -45.29 42.91 72.05
N VAL A 838 -44.22 43.69 72.20
CA VAL A 838 -44.09 45.00 71.55
C VAL A 838 -43.94 44.86 70.03
N SER A 839 -43.24 43.85 69.53
CA SER A 839 -43.10 43.59 68.09
C SER A 839 -44.41 43.13 67.45
N LEU A 840 -45.15 42.23 68.10
CA LEU A 840 -46.49 41.80 67.70
C LEU A 840 -47.48 42.98 67.74
N PHE A 841 -47.45 43.82 68.78
CA PHE A 841 -48.27 45.04 68.83
C PHE A 841 -47.97 46.04 67.70
N ASN A 842 -46.77 46.02 67.11
CA ASN A 842 -46.43 46.83 65.94
C ASN A 842 -46.72 46.12 64.60
N ARG A 843 -47.18 44.87 64.62
CA ARG A 843 -47.64 44.06 63.46
C ARG A 843 -49.17 44.06 63.33
N THR A 844 -49.89 44.14 64.44
CA THR A 844 -51.37 44.19 64.59
C THR A 844 -51.99 45.57 64.34
#